data_AF-A0A137Q741-F1
#
_entry.id   AF-A0A137Q741-F1
#
_cell.length_a   1.000
_cell.length_b   1.000
_cell.length_c   1.000
_cell.angle_alpha   90.00
_cell.angle_beta   90.00
_cell.angle_gamma   90.00
#
_symmetry.space_group_name_H-M   'P 1'
#
loop_
_entity.id
_entity.type
_entity.pdbx_description
1 polymer ?
#
loop_
_entity_poly.entity_id
_entity_poly.type
_entity_poly.pdbx_seq_one_letter_code
_entity_poly.pdbx_strand_id
1 'polypeptide(L)'
;VPPVATHRPTDAEFFLRDARGEKMPNASYLKDHFFKEGRILEQHALWIVQTAMGIFRREPNMVKVESPMTVCGDIHGQYYDLMKLFEVGGPIGETTYLFLGDYVDRGDFGIECLLYLYALKIWYPQKIILLRGNHECRHLTEYFTFKRECLHKYSSTVYEACIESFCTLPVSALVDGKFFCVHGGISPSLVTLKDVERMDRFQEPGAHGLLCDLLWSDPIQAFGQEQSSGVPPGSHFLPNATRGCSFYYTYEAVCAFLERNNLLTVIRGHEAQDAGFTMYKKTSKKHFPSVITIFSAPNYLDVYRNRAAILKYANKNITIRQYNSSPHPYWLPNFMDGFTWSLPFVGAKITEMLLAILSICSQEELDDTDSEEEEGKEEEELAAVAARRQMIKNKILAVGRMQKVFQLLREEAESATELYANKNITIRQYNSSPHPYWLPNFMDGFTWSLPFVGAKITEMLLAILSICSQEELDDTDSEEEEGKEEEELAAVAARRQMIKNKILAVGRMQKVFQLLREEAESATELLPDENAGPAKLGPNALNVQGNRITRSIRTFDDARRSDLLNERLPEFSPETTRPNIFPTPSMRLATRDVPPEGFSMEYLIKKSLEEDALGDGDVVSELAERIARGRKVTGRPAPLKRHDTA
;
A
#
# COMPACT_ATOMS: atom_id res chain seq x y z
N VAL A 1 0.75 -21.82 -2.50
CA VAL A 1 0.08 -20.92 -1.54
C VAL A 1 -1.04 -21.70 -0.88
N PRO A 2 -1.11 -21.79 0.46
CA PRO A 2 -2.23 -22.43 1.15
C PRO A 2 -3.55 -21.73 0.83
N PRO A 3 -4.68 -22.45 0.66
CA PRO A 3 -5.96 -21.82 0.42
C PRO A 3 -6.50 -21.15 1.70
N VAL A 4 -7.24 -20.05 1.51
CA VAL A 4 -7.98 -19.35 2.57
C VAL A 4 -9.12 -20.24 3.10
N ALA A 5 -9.39 -20.17 4.40
CA ALA A 5 -10.55 -20.81 5.00
C ALA A 5 -11.85 -20.08 4.58
N THR A 6 -12.62 -20.70 3.66
CA THR A 6 -13.82 -20.10 3.07
C THR A 6 -15.08 -20.22 3.93
N HIS A 7 -15.13 -21.21 4.82
CA HIS A 7 -16.26 -21.46 5.72
C HIS A 7 -16.24 -20.49 6.91
N ARG A 8 -17.40 -19.93 7.27
CA ARG A 8 -17.54 -19.18 8.53
C ARG A 8 -18.00 -20.15 9.62
N PRO A 9 -17.33 -20.22 10.78
CA PRO A 9 -17.66 -21.18 11.83
C PRO A 9 -19.12 -21.11 12.25
N THR A 10 -19.69 -22.28 12.48
CA THR A 10 -20.97 -22.45 13.13
C THR A 10 -20.89 -22.10 14.61
N ASP A 11 -22.04 -21.90 15.26
CA ASP A 11 -22.10 -21.68 16.71
C ASP A 11 -21.42 -22.81 17.52
N ALA A 12 -21.46 -24.05 17.04
CA ALA A 12 -20.85 -25.20 17.70
C ALA A 12 -19.32 -25.21 17.59
N GLU A 13 -18.77 -24.69 16.48
CA GLU A 13 -17.33 -24.54 16.28
C GLU A 13 -16.80 -23.33 17.06
N PHE A 14 -17.59 -22.25 17.08
CA PHE A 14 -17.24 -20.98 17.69
C PHE A 14 -17.35 -20.99 19.21
N PHE A 15 -18.38 -21.61 19.80
CA PHE A 15 -18.58 -21.60 21.25
C PHE A 15 -18.09 -22.90 21.92
N LEU A 16 -17.33 -22.73 22.99
CA LEU A 16 -17.10 -23.74 24.01
C LEU A 16 -17.93 -23.43 25.26
N ARG A 17 -17.98 -24.38 26.18
CA ARG A 17 -18.49 -24.16 27.53
C ARG A 17 -17.35 -24.27 28.52
N ASP A 18 -17.26 -23.32 29.44
CA ASP A 18 -16.31 -23.41 30.54
C ASP A 18 -16.79 -24.39 31.63
N ALA A 19 -16.01 -24.51 32.70
CA ALA A 19 -16.35 -25.36 33.84
C ALA A 19 -17.67 -24.95 34.56
N ARG A 20 -18.16 -23.72 34.33
CA ARG A 20 -19.41 -23.19 34.89
C ARG A 20 -20.58 -23.28 33.91
N GLY A 21 -20.34 -23.77 32.69
CA GLY A 21 -21.33 -23.89 31.63
C GLY A 21 -21.57 -22.60 30.84
N GLU A 22 -20.81 -21.54 31.09
CA GLU A 22 -20.88 -20.27 30.37
C GLU A 22 -20.33 -20.41 28.95
N LYS A 23 -20.92 -19.68 28.00
CA LYS A 23 -20.46 -19.68 26.61
C LYS A 23 -19.14 -18.92 26.50
N MET A 24 -18.11 -19.58 25.99
CA MET A 24 -16.78 -19.01 25.76
C MET A 24 -16.40 -19.12 24.28
N PRO A 25 -15.62 -18.18 23.72
CA PRO A 25 -15.14 -18.30 22.35
C PRO A 25 -14.09 -19.41 22.25
N ASN A 26 -14.12 -20.25 21.22
CA ASN A 26 -13.13 -21.29 21.01
C ASN A 26 -11.80 -20.67 20.54
N ALA A 27 -10.97 -20.21 21.48
CA ALA A 27 -9.74 -19.48 21.16
C ALA A 27 -8.76 -20.31 20.31
N SER A 28 -8.67 -21.62 20.53
CA SER A 28 -7.80 -22.48 19.71
C SER A 28 -8.29 -22.56 18.27
N TYR A 29 -9.60 -22.73 18.07
CA TYR A 29 -10.18 -22.72 16.73
C TYR A 29 -9.99 -21.36 16.05
N LEU A 30 -10.27 -20.26 16.76
CA LEU A 30 -10.11 -18.91 16.23
C LEU A 30 -8.67 -18.63 15.80
N LYS A 31 -7.69 -19.09 16.59
CA LYS A 31 -6.27 -19.01 16.24
C LYS A 31 -5.99 -19.61 14.86
N ASP A 32 -6.35 -20.89 14.70
CA ASP A 32 -6.05 -21.63 13.47
C ASP A 32 -6.88 -21.13 12.27
N HIS A 33 -8.10 -20.65 12.53
CA HIS A 33 -8.99 -20.09 11.51
C HIS A 33 -8.48 -18.76 10.97
N PHE A 34 -8.11 -17.82 11.85
CA PHE A 34 -7.55 -16.53 11.45
C PHE A 34 -6.16 -16.69 10.80
N PHE A 35 -5.35 -17.66 11.24
CA PHE A 35 -4.06 -17.97 10.61
C PHE A 35 -4.23 -18.48 9.16
N LYS A 36 -5.40 -19.00 8.80
CA LYS A 36 -5.79 -19.37 7.43
C LYS A 36 -6.64 -18.30 6.75
N GLU A 37 -6.57 -17.06 7.22
CA GLU A 37 -7.32 -15.89 6.71
C GLU A 37 -8.85 -16.07 6.75
N GLY A 38 -9.33 -17.00 7.58
CA GLY A 38 -10.75 -17.30 7.73
C GLY A 38 -11.47 -16.19 8.47
N ARG A 39 -12.71 -15.90 8.04
CA ARG A 39 -13.57 -14.90 8.69
C ARG A 39 -14.59 -15.59 9.59
N ILE A 40 -14.99 -14.94 10.68
CA ILE A 40 -16.08 -15.43 11.54
C ILE A 40 -17.43 -14.81 11.17
N LEU A 41 -18.55 -15.31 11.70
CA LEU A 41 -19.84 -14.64 11.49
C LEU A 41 -19.82 -13.25 12.17
N GLU A 42 -20.52 -12.28 11.58
CA GLU A 42 -20.60 -10.93 12.13
C GLU A 42 -21.14 -10.93 13.58
N GLN A 43 -22.17 -11.74 13.84
CA GLN A 43 -22.72 -11.93 15.19
C GLN A 43 -21.69 -12.47 16.19
N HIS A 44 -20.74 -13.31 15.75
CA HIS A 44 -19.67 -13.83 16.60
C HIS A 44 -18.62 -12.77 16.90
N ALA A 45 -18.25 -11.96 15.90
CA ALA A 45 -17.35 -10.82 16.09
C ALA A 45 -17.94 -9.80 17.07
N LEU A 46 -19.20 -9.40 16.86
CA LEU A 46 -19.94 -8.52 17.77
C LEU A 46 -20.02 -9.10 19.18
N TRP A 47 -20.29 -10.41 19.30
CA TRP A 47 -20.34 -11.07 20.61
C TRP A 47 -19.00 -11.00 21.36
N ILE A 48 -17.86 -11.24 20.68
CA ILE A 48 -16.53 -11.09 21.29
C ILE A 48 -16.32 -9.66 21.79
N VAL A 49 -16.55 -8.69 20.89
CA VAL A 49 -16.32 -7.27 21.18
C VAL A 49 -17.17 -6.80 22.35
N GLN A 50 -18.47 -7.12 22.35
CA GLN A 50 -19.39 -6.72 23.41
C GLN A 50 -19.10 -7.41 24.74
N THR A 51 -18.72 -8.69 24.72
CA THR A 51 -18.40 -9.44 25.94
C THR A 51 -17.11 -8.92 26.58
N ALA A 52 -16.07 -8.69 25.78
CA ALA A 52 -14.81 -8.11 26.25
C ALA A 52 -15.01 -6.67 26.77
N MET A 53 -15.79 -5.85 26.05
CA MET A 53 -16.18 -4.50 26.48
C MET A 53 -16.85 -4.50 27.86
N GLY A 54 -17.73 -5.47 28.13
CA GLY A 54 -18.33 -5.65 29.45
C GLY A 54 -17.30 -5.90 30.56
N ILE A 55 -16.20 -6.59 30.26
CA ILE A 55 -15.07 -6.80 31.19
C ILE A 55 -14.31 -5.49 31.40
N PHE A 56 -13.89 -4.82 30.33
CA PHE A 56 -13.09 -3.58 30.43
C PHE A 56 -13.81 -2.46 31.18
N ARG A 57 -15.14 -2.32 31.03
CA ARG A 57 -15.94 -1.35 31.78
C ARG A 57 -15.83 -1.49 33.30
N ARG A 58 -15.57 -2.70 33.79
CA ARG A 58 -15.41 -3.00 35.23
C ARG A 58 -13.98 -2.80 35.72
N GLU A 59 -13.01 -2.71 34.82
CA GLU A 59 -11.62 -2.48 35.17
C GLU A 59 -11.37 -1.00 35.51
N PRO A 60 -10.44 -0.70 36.44
CA PRO A 60 -10.07 0.68 36.74
C PRO A 60 -9.25 1.29 35.59
N ASN A 61 -9.09 2.62 35.59
CA ASN A 61 -8.20 3.30 34.63
C ASN A 61 -6.76 2.79 34.71
N MET A 62 -6.30 2.50 35.93
CA MET A 62 -4.97 1.97 36.23
C MET A 62 -5.11 0.56 36.84
N VAL A 63 -4.82 -0.47 36.06
CA VAL A 63 -4.94 -1.87 36.49
C VAL A 63 -3.74 -2.25 37.36
N LYS A 64 -3.97 -2.95 38.48
CA LYS A 64 -2.88 -3.49 39.29
C LYS A 64 -2.51 -4.87 38.79
N VAL A 65 -1.22 -5.11 38.56
CA VAL A 65 -0.74 -6.39 38.03
C VAL A 65 0.43 -6.89 38.89
N GLU A 66 0.44 -8.19 39.18
CA GLU A 66 1.48 -8.85 39.96
C GLU A 66 2.43 -9.64 39.05
N SER A 67 3.69 -9.75 39.45
CA SER A 67 4.65 -10.65 38.81
C SER A 67 4.37 -12.12 39.17
N PRO A 68 4.70 -13.09 38.28
CA PRO A 68 5.40 -12.95 37.01
C PRO A 68 4.50 -12.49 35.85
N MET A 69 5.06 -11.72 34.92
CA MET A 69 4.35 -11.24 33.74
C MET A 69 5.25 -11.07 32.50
N THR A 70 4.60 -10.91 31.36
CA THR A 70 5.19 -10.52 30.08
C THR A 70 4.54 -9.22 29.61
N VAL A 71 5.35 -8.18 29.38
CA VAL A 71 4.90 -6.90 28.82
C VAL A 71 5.19 -6.86 27.32
N CYS A 72 4.19 -6.44 26.55
CA CYS A 72 4.18 -6.37 25.09
C CYS A 72 3.86 -4.94 24.65
N GLY A 73 4.65 -4.43 23.70
CA GLY A 73 4.38 -3.14 23.06
C GLY A 73 3.39 -3.28 21.91
N ASP A 74 3.56 -2.40 20.92
CA ASP A 74 2.69 -2.22 19.77
C ASP A 74 2.65 -3.48 18.88
N ILE A 75 1.48 -3.76 18.30
CA ILE A 75 1.20 -4.93 17.45
C ILE A 75 0.83 -4.54 16.02
N HIS A 76 0.11 -3.43 15.83
CA HIS A 76 -0.21 -2.83 14.53
C HIS A 76 -0.72 -3.82 13.46
N GLY A 77 -1.70 -4.65 13.83
CA GLY A 77 -2.32 -5.58 12.88
C GLY A 77 -1.39 -6.65 12.32
N GLN A 78 -0.23 -6.92 12.94
CA GLN A 78 0.68 -8.00 12.54
C GLN A 78 0.29 -9.34 13.22
N TYR A 79 -0.85 -9.92 12.83
CA TYR A 79 -1.43 -11.12 13.46
C TYR A 79 -0.47 -12.33 13.50
N TYR A 80 0.29 -12.54 12.44
CA TYR A 80 1.25 -13.65 12.34
C TYR A 80 2.41 -13.49 13.33
N ASP A 81 2.86 -12.26 13.55
CA ASP A 81 3.87 -11.95 14.55
C ASP A 81 3.31 -11.98 15.98
N LEU A 82 2.02 -11.65 16.16
CA LEU A 82 1.34 -11.86 17.43
C LEU A 82 1.32 -13.35 17.83
N MET A 83 1.19 -14.27 16.87
CA MET A 83 1.34 -15.71 17.17
C MET A 83 2.75 -16.02 17.64
N LYS A 84 3.77 -15.42 16.99
CA LYS A 84 5.17 -15.59 17.40
C LYS A 84 5.44 -15.01 18.79
N LEU A 85 4.84 -13.88 19.12
CA LEU A 85 4.89 -13.25 20.43
C LEU A 85 4.41 -14.19 21.52
N PHE A 86 3.30 -14.92 21.30
CA PHE A 86 2.82 -15.91 22.27
C PHE A 86 3.77 -17.10 22.42
N GLU A 87 4.38 -17.59 21.33
CA GLU A 87 5.40 -18.65 21.41
C GLU A 87 6.61 -18.24 22.27
N VAL A 88 7.06 -16.99 22.14
CA VAL A 88 8.25 -16.46 22.85
C VAL A 88 7.90 -16.02 24.28
N GLY A 89 6.70 -15.48 24.49
CA GLY A 89 6.22 -14.96 25.76
C GLY A 89 5.91 -16.03 26.79
N GLY A 90 5.38 -17.18 26.35
CA GLY A 90 5.01 -18.29 27.22
C GLY A 90 3.57 -18.79 27.00
N PRO A 91 3.19 -19.87 27.68
CA PRO A 91 1.86 -20.45 27.51
C PRO A 91 0.76 -19.50 27.99
N ILE A 92 -0.26 -19.34 27.13
CA ILE A 92 -1.49 -18.60 27.41
C ILE A 92 -2.25 -19.30 28.55
N GLY A 93 -2.83 -18.54 29.48
CA GLY A 93 -3.56 -19.08 30.62
C GLY A 93 -2.67 -19.45 31.81
N GLU A 94 -1.37 -19.67 31.60
CA GLU A 94 -0.38 -19.80 32.66
C GLU A 94 0.33 -18.46 32.92
N THR A 95 0.73 -17.78 31.85
CA THR A 95 1.47 -16.50 31.88
C THR A 95 0.53 -15.31 31.92
N THR A 96 0.84 -14.32 32.75
CA THR A 96 0.18 -13.00 32.74
C THR A 96 0.80 -12.13 31.65
N TYR A 97 -0.01 -11.60 30.74
CA TYR A 97 0.37 -10.67 29.68
C TYR A 97 -0.20 -9.28 29.94
N LEU A 98 0.65 -8.27 29.74
CA LEU A 98 0.27 -6.86 29.73
C LEU A 98 0.63 -6.28 28.36
N PHE A 99 -0.39 -5.95 27.57
CA PHE A 99 -0.22 -5.26 26.30
C PHE A 99 -0.41 -3.75 26.50
N LEU A 100 0.47 -2.95 25.89
CA LEU A 100 0.54 -1.51 26.11
C LEU A 100 -0.38 -0.70 25.18
N GLY A 101 -0.91 -1.28 24.10
CA GLY A 101 -1.79 -0.60 23.14
C GLY A 101 -1.40 -0.89 21.69
N ASP A 102 -2.03 -0.16 20.76
CA ASP A 102 -1.76 -0.16 19.33
C ASP A 102 -1.87 -1.57 18.71
N TYR A 103 -3.08 -2.12 18.80
CA TYR A 103 -3.45 -3.42 18.24
C TYR A 103 -3.74 -3.35 16.74
N VAL A 104 -4.21 -2.20 16.28
CA VAL A 104 -4.80 -1.98 14.96
C VAL A 104 -4.01 -0.96 14.12
N ASP A 105 -4.50 -0.73 12.91
CA ASP A 105 -3.89 0.08 11.86
C ASP A 105 -2.53 -0.42 11.38
N ARG A 106 -2.11 0.16 10.25
CA ARG A 106 -0.81 -0.03 9.60
C ARG A 106 -0.67 -1.40 8.93
N GLY A 107 -0.75 -2.49 9.69
CA GLY A 107 -0.85 -3.85 9.16
C GLY A 107 -2.28 -4.21 8.71
N ASP A 108 -2.39 -5.26 7.91
CA ASP A 108 -3.63 -5.66 7.25
C ASP A 108 -4.49 -6.68 8.03
N PHE A 109 -4.06 -7.06 9.25
CA PHE A 109 -4.74 -8.05 10.10
C PHE A 109 -5.10 -7.50 11.49
N GLY A 110 -5.50 -6.22 11.54
CA GLY A 110 -5.92 -5.53 12.75
C GLY A 110 -7.13 -6.16 13.42
N ILE A 111 -8.14 -6.58 12.64
CA ILE A 111 -9.36 -7.16 13.20
C ILE A 111 -9.13 -8.57 13.77
N GLU A 112 -8.24 -9.36 13.15
CA GLU A 112 -7.84 -10.67 13.66
C GLU A 112 -7.06 -10.52 14.98
N CYS A 113 -6.12 -9.57 15.05
CA CYS A 113 -5.42 -9.21 16.30
C CYS A 113 -6.41 -8.88 17.41
N LEU A 114 -7.34 -7.95 17.14
CA LEU A 114 -8.29 -7.46 18.12
C LEU A 114 -9.23 -8.57 18.61
N LEU A 115 -9.87 -9.29 17.69
CA LEU A 115 -10.81 -10.36 18.03
C LEU A 115 -10.13 -11.50 18.79
N TYR A 116 -8.90 -11.85 18.42
CA TYR A 116 -8.16 -12.91 19.12
C TYR A 116 -7.74 -12.46 20.53
N LEU A 117 -7.20 -11.26 20.70
CA LEU A 117 -6.84 -10.72 22.02
C LEU A 117 -8.06 -10.60 22.93
N TYR A 118 -9.21 -10.17 22.39
CA TYR A 118 -10.45 -10.10 23.15
C TYR A 118 -11.00 -11.48 23.50
N ALA A 119 -10.90 -12.48 22.61
CA ALA A 119 -11.25 -13.85 22.94
C ALA A 119 -10.38 -14.40 24.09
N LEU A 120 -9.08 -14.07 24.10
CA LEU A 120 -8.18 -14.41 25.21
C LEU A 120 -8.52 -13.66 26.50
N LYS A 121 -8.91 -12.37 26.40
CA LYS A 121 -9.38 -11.59 27.54
C LYS A 121 -10.63 -12.21 28.19
N ILE A 122 -11.56 -12.71 27.39
CA ILE A 122 -12.78 -13.36 27.88
C ILE A 122 -12.42 -14.63 28.67
N TRP A 123 -11.49 -15.45 28.18
CA TRP A 123 -11.01 -16.64 28.89
C TRP A 123 -10.20 -16.32 30.15
N TYR A 124 -9.35 -15.30 30.09
CA TYR A 124 -8.36 -15.05 31.11
C TYR A 124 -8.37 -13.58 31.56
N PRO A 125 -9.48 -13.08 32.13
CA PRO A 125 -9.66 -11.65 32.40
C PRO A 125 -8.61 -11.06 33.34
N GLN A 126 -8.07 -11.86 34.27
CA GLN A 126 -7.00 -11.42 35.19
C GLN A 126 -5.58 -11.64 34.65
N LYS A 127 -5.41 -12.44 33.58
CA LYS A 127 -4.09 -12.74 33.02
C LYS A 127 -3.80 -12.06 31.69
N ILE A 128 -4.82 -11.65 30.95
CA ILE A 128 -4.66 -10.87 29.72
C ILE A 128 -5.11 -9.44 30.02
N ILE A 129 -4.15 -8.53 30.17
CA ILE A 129 -4.39 -7.11 30.44
C ILE A 129 -4.08 -6.35 29.16
N LEU A 130 -5.06 -5.59 28.68
CA LEU A 130 -4.98 -4.81 27.45
C LEU A 130 -5.15 -3.33 27.82
N LEU A 131 -4.13 -2.53 27.55
CA LEU A 131 -4.21 -1.08 27.69
C LEU A 131 -4.63 -0.42 26.38
N ARG A 132 -5.06 0.83 26.45
CA ARG A 132 -5.38 1.66 25.28
C ARG A 132 -4.09 2.28 24.73
N GLY A 133 -3.86 2.14 23.44
CA GLY A 133 -2.88 2.92 22.67
C GLY A 133 -3.52 4.11 21.97
N ASN A 134 -2.72 4.88 21.23
CA ASN A 134 -3.24 6.04 20.51
C ASN A 134 -4.08 5.61 19.29
N HIS A 135 -3.79 4.45 18.68
CA HIS A 135 -4.54 3.93 17.54
C HIS A 135 -5.92 3.36 17.91
N GLU A 136 -6.19 3.08 19.18
CA GLU A 136 -7.51 2.68 19.66
C GLU A 136 -8.46 3.89 19.83
N CYS A 137 -8.67 4.63 18.75
CA CYS A 137 -9.67 5.71 18.67
C CYS A 137 -10.14 5.94 17.23
N ARG A 138 -11.32 6.55 17.09
CA ARG A 138 -11.94 6.79 15.80
C ARG A 138 -11.04 7.60 14.87
N HIS A 139 -10.40 8.63 15.40
CA HIS A 139 -9.63 9.59 14.61
C HIS A 139 -8.52 8.92 13.78
N LEU A 140 -7.72 8.02 14.37
CA LEU A 140 -6.68 7.32 13.62
C LEU A 140 -7.26 6.22 12.74
N THR A 141 -8.21 5.43 13.24
CA THR A 141 -8.71 4.28 12.48
C THR A 141 -9.52 4.68 11.25
N GLU A 142 -10.09 5.90 11.22
CA GLU A 142 -10.70 6.50 10.03
C GLU A 142 -9.67 6.99 9.01
N TYR A 143 -8.55 7.52 9.48
CA TYR A 143 -7.48 8.04 8.63
C TYR A 143 -6.62 6.92 8.01
N PHE A 144 -6.27 5.92 8.82
CA PHE A 144 -5.50 4.75 8.40
C PHE A 144 -6.42 3.64 7.85
N THR A 145 -6.12 2.39 8.14
CA THR A 145 -6.65 1.23 7.42
C THR A 145 -7.72 0.48 8.19
N PHE A 146 -7.81 0.59 9.52
CA PHE A 146 -8.66 -0.28 10.31
C PHE A 146 -10.17 -0.13 10.02
N LYS A 147 -10.69 1.08 9.78
CA LYS A 147 -12.08 1.25 9.34
C LYS A 147 -12.34 0.55 8.01
N ARG A 148 -11.44 0.71 7.05
CA ARG A 148 -11.52 0.07 5.72
C ARG A 148 -11.42 -1.44 5.82
N GLU A 149 -10.54 -1.94 6.68
CA GLU A 149 -10.41 -3.36 7.00
C GLU A 149 -11.72 -3.94 7.53
N CYS A 150 -12.34 -3.28 8.51
CA CYS A 150 -13.61 -3.71 9.09
C CYS A 150 -14.73 -3.71 8.03
N LEU A 151 -14.82 -2.68 7.18
CA LEU A 151 -15.81 -2.61 6.10
C LEU A 151 -15.58 -3.67 5.03
N HIS A 152 -14.33 -4.02 4.73
CA HIS A 152 -13.98 -5.04 3.75
C HIS A 152 -14.23 -6.48 4.27
N LYS A 153 -13.87 -6.74 5.53
CA LYS A 153 -13.93 -8.09 6.12
C LYS A 153 -15.28 -8.40 6.79
N TYR A 154 -15.91 -7.38 7.36
CA TYR A 154 -17.13 -7.47 8.16
C TYR A 154 -18.15 -6.38 7.77
N SER A 155 -18.35 -5.38 8.63
CA SER A 155 -19.38 -4.35 8.46
C SER A 155 -19.02 -3.07 9.22
N SER A 156 -19.74 -1.99 8.93
CA SER A 156 -19.66 -0.75 9.72
C SER A 156 -20.08 -0.98 11.17
N THR A 157 -21.06 -1.88 11.41
CA THR A 157 -21.53 -2.21 12.75
C THR A 157 -20.44 -2.84 13.61
N VAL A 158 -19.59 -3.70 13.03
CA VAL A 158 -18.42 -4.25 13.74
C VAL A 158 -17.41 -3.15 14.06
N TYR A 159 -17.14 -2.24 13.12
CA TYR A 159 -16.25 -1.12 13.35
C TYR A 159 -16.73 -0.23 14.51
N GLU A 160 -18.00 0.19 14.49
CA GLU A 160 -18.58 1.01 15.55
C GLU A 160 -18.52 0.32 16.92
N ALA A 161 -18.80 -0.99 16.98
CA ALA A 161 -18.63 -1.76 18.21
C ALA A 161 -17.17 -1.80 18.69
N CYS A 162 -16.19 -1.87 17.78
CA CYS A 162 -14.78 -1.79 18.13
C CYS A 162 -14.43 -0.42 18.74
N ILE A 163 -14.90 0.68 18.13
CA ILE A 163 -14.69 2.05 18.65
C ILE A 163 -15.29 2.20 20.05
N GLU A 164 -16.51 1.73 20.28
CA GLU A 164 -17.11 1.73 21.62
C GLU A 164 -16.27 0.92 22.62
N SER A 165 -15.74 -0.23 22.20
CA SER A 165 -14.89 -1.06 23.05
C SER A 165 -13.57 -0.37 23.41
N PHE A 166 -12.98 0.39 22.49
CA PHE A 166 -11.73 1.11 22.71
C PHE A 166 -11.86 2.17 23.80
N CYS A 167 -13.00 2.85 23.87
CA CYS A 167 -13.29 3.81 24.94
C CYS A 167 -13.36 3.15 26.33
N THR A 168 -13.48 1.82 26.42
CA THR A 168 -13.56 1.12 27.71
C THR A 168 -12.22 0.58 28.20
N LEU A 169 -11.22 0.48 27.32
CA LEU A 169 -9.89 -0.04 27.63
C LEU A 169 -9.24 0.77 28.77
N PRO A 170 -8.63 0.11 29.77
CA PRO A 170 -7.77 0.78 30.75
C PRO A 170 -6.63 1.56 30.08
N VAL A 171 -6.13 2.61 30.74
CA VAL A 171 -5.12 3.51 30.15
C VAL A 171 -3.72 3.23 30.69
N SER A 172 -3.61 2.69 31.90
CA SER A 172 -2.31 2.35 32.48
C SER A 172 -2.37 1.09 33.35
N ALA A 173 -1.20 0.59 33.73
CA ALA A 173 -1.06 -0.45 34.72
C ALA A 173 0.03 -0.10 35.73
N LEU A 174 -0.14 -0.59 36.96
CA LEU A 174 0.85 -0.51 38.04
C LEU A 174 1.31 -1.92 38.40
N VAL A 175 2.55 -2.25 38.03
CA VAL A 175 3.12 -3.58 38.23
C VAL A 175 3.91 -3.63 39.53
N ASP A 176 3.57 -4.57 40.43
CA ASP A 176 4.19 -4.75 41.76
C ASP A 176 4.27 -3.45 42.61
N GLY A 177 3.43 -2.44 42.31
CA GLY A 177 3.54 -1.11 42.92
C GLY A 177 4.82 -0.34 42.54
N LYS A 178 5.55 -0.77 41.51
CA LYS A 178 6.89 -0.27 41.16
C LYS A 178 7.00 0.24 39.73
N PHE A 179 6.33 -0.38 38.76
CA PHE A 179 6.44 0.02 37.36
C PHE A 179 5.13 0.67 36.94
N PHE A 180 5.23 1.89 36.43
CA PHE A 180 4.11 2.55 35.78
C PHE A 180 4.16 2.21 34.29
N CYS A 181 3.17 1.46 33.83
CA CYS A 181 3.05 0.99 32.45
C CYS A 181 1.96 1.78 31.75
N VAL A 182 2.28 2.31 30.56
CA VAL A 182 1.39 3.18 29.78
C VAL A 182 1.80 3.11 28.30
N HIS A 183 0.93 3.45 27.36
CA HIS A 183 1.31 3.49 25.94
C HIS A 183 2.30 4.60 25.61
N GLY A 184 1.87 5.84 25.84
CA GLY A 184 2.58 7.10 25.68
C GLY A 184 3.67 7.29 26.74
N GLY A 185 3.34 8.08 27.75
CA GLY A 185 4.28 8.37 28.81
C GLY A 185 3.68 9.21 29.91
N ILE A 186 4.38 10.27 30.31
CA ILE A 186 3.97 11.14 31.41
C ILE A 186 3.47 12.49 30.87
N SER A 187 2.62 13.14 31.66
CA SER A 187 1.96 14.41 31.31
C SER A 187 2.34 15.52 32.30
N PRO A 188 2.34 16.80 31.88
CA PRO A 188 2.36 17.94 32.81
C PRO A 188 1.21 17.90 33.83
N SER A 189 0.07 17.31 33.46
CA SER A 189 -1.11 17.14 34.33
C SER A 189 -1.05 15.86 35.16
N LEU A 190 -0.02 15.01 34.99
CA LEU A 190 0.19 13.80 35.77
C LEU A 190 1.16 14.09 36.93
N VAL A 191 0.61 14.55 38.05
CA VAL A 191 1.42 14.84 39.24
C VAL A 191 1.57 13.56 40.08
N THR A 192 0.47 12.88 40.37
CA THR A 192 0.43 11.62 41.13
C THR A 192 -0.39 10.55 40.42
N LEU A 193 -0.23 9.29 40.82
CA LEU A 193 -1.04 8.18 40.27
C LEU A 193 -2.56 8.37 40.47
N LYS A 194 -2.99 9.15 41.46
CA LYS A 194 -4.41 9.48 41.68
C LYS A 194 -5.02 10.29 40.55
N ASP A 195 -4.21 11.01 39.77
CA ASP A 195 -4.70 11.80 38.65
C ASP A 195 -5.21 10.88 37.54
N VAL A 196 -4.56 9.73 37.33
CA VAL A 196 -5.04 8.68 36.41
C VAL A 196 -6.31 8.03 36.94
N GLU A 197 -6.40 7.76 38.25
CA GLU A 197 -7.57 7.13 38.87
C GLU A 197 -8.84 7.99 38.76
N ARG A 198 -8.70 9.33 38.71
CA ARG A 198 -9.82 10.29 38.64
C ARG A 198 -10.25 10.67 37.23
N MET A 199 -9.41 10.39 36.23
CA MET A 199 -9.69 10.72 34.84
C MET A 199 -10.94 9.99 34.33
N ASP A 200 -11.73 10.62 33.48
CA ASP A 200 -12.74 9.89 32.69
C ASP A 200 -12.09 9.33 31.43
N ARG A 201 -12.07 8.00 31.29
CA ARG A 201 -11.50 7.34 30.09
C ARG A 201 -12.55 6.96 29.05
N PHE A 202 -13.84 7.01 29.39
CA PHE A 202 -14.96 6.52 28.56
C PHE A 202 -15.36 7.53 27.48
N GLN A 203 -14.36 7.98 26.73
CA GLN A 203 -14.48 9.01 25.70
C GLN A 203 -13.45 8.77 24.60
N GLU A 204 -13.69 9.36 23.43
CA GLU A 204 -12.64 9.50 22.43
C GLU A 204 -11.51 10.40 22.99
N PRO A 205 -10.22 10.08 22.75
CA PRO A 205 -9.13 10.95 23.16
C PRO A 205 -9.23 12.29 22.42
N GLY A 206 -9.24 13.39 23.17
CA GLY A 206 -9.15 14.73 22.58
C GLY A 206 -7.74 15.04 22.05
N ALA A 207 -7.58 16.19 21.39
CA ALA A 207 -6.28 16.64 20.90
C ALA A 207 -5.32 17.12 22.02
N HIS A 208 -5.82 17.27 23.25
CA HIS A 208 -5.07 17.74 24.42
C HIS A 208 -5.64 17.14 25.71
N GLY A 209 -4.89 17.27 26.81
CA GLY A 209 -5.30 16.82 28.15
C GLY A 209 -4.65 15.51 28.56
N LEU A 210 -4.89 15.09 29.81
CA LEU A 210 -4.20 13.94 30.42
C LEU A 210 -4.37 12.64 29.62
N LEU A 211 -5.57 12.34 29.12
CA LEU A 211 -5.80 11.14 28.31
C LEU A 211 -4.99 11.19 27.01
N CYS A 212 -4.96 12.33 26.31
CA CYS A 212 -4.12 12.52 25.13
C CYS A 212 -2.65 12.26 25.48
N ASP A 213 -2.16 12.87 26.55
CA ASP A 213 -0.75 12.78 26.92
C ASP A 213 -0.30 11.39 27.34
N LEU A 214 -1.14 10.64 28.05
CA LEU A 214 -0.86 9.25 28.40
C LEU A 214 -0.76 8.37 27.16
N LEU A 215 -1.39 8.72 26.04
CA LEU A 215 -1.36 7.96 24.79
C LEU A 215 -0.29 8.46 23.80
N TRP A 216 0.06 9.75 23.82
CA TRP A 216 0.86 10.40 22.75
C TRP A 216 2.20 11.01 23.18
N SER A 217 2.49 11.11 24.49
CA SER A 217 3.75 11.73 24.92
C SER A 217 4.95 10.83 24.64
N ASP A 218 6.09 11.46 24.34
CA ASP A 218 7.34 10.77 24.02
C ASP A 218 8.52 11.27 24.88
N PRO A 219 9.54 10.45 25.14
CA PRO A 219 10.80 10.97 25.63
C PRO A 219 11.43 11.89 24.57
N ILE A 220 12.07 12.99 24.98
CA ILE A 220 12.81 13.83 24.03
C ILE A 220 13.94 13.03 23.34
N GLN A 221 14.26 13.33 22.07
CA GLN A 221 15.33 12.63 21.34
C GLN A 221 16.67 12.58 22.08
N ALA A 222 17.05 13.66 22.77
CA ALA A 222 18.28 13.75 23.58
C ALA A 222 18.06 13.36 25.06
N PHE A 223 17.14 12.42 25.35
CA PHE A 223 16.76 12.05 26.72
C PHE A 223 17.98 11.65 27.57
N GLY A 224 18.15 12.32 28.71
CA GLY A 224 19.27 12.16 29.62
C GLY A 224 20.55 12.93 29.24
N GLN A 225 20.56 13.61 28.09
CA GLN A 225 21.63 14.48 27.57
C GLN A 225 21.10 15.85 27.15
N GLU A 226 20.03 16.30 27.80
CA GLU A 226 19.23 17.46 27.38
C GLU A 226 20.03 18.77 27.35
N GLN A 227 20.97 18.95 28.29
CA GLN A 227 21.83 20.14 28.36
C GLN A 227 22.71 20.30 27.12
N SER A 228 23.21 19.20 26.56
CA SER A 228 24.03 19.20 25.35
C SER A 228 23.20 19.52 24.10
N SER A 229 21.88 19.32 24.16
CA SER A 229 20.93 19.66 23.09
C SER A 229 20.30 21.06 23.23
N GLY A 230 20.78 21.89 24.17
CA GLY A 230 20.32 23.27 24.33
C GLY A 230 18.98 23.41 25.07
N VAL A 231 18.48 22.35 25.70
CA VAL A 231 17.28 22.41 26.54
C VAL A 231 17.67 22.99 27.91
N PRO A 232 17.04 24.11 28.35
CA PRO A 232 17.37 24.71 29.64
C PRO A 232 17.10 23.77 30.82
N PRO A 233 17.97 23.73 31.86
CA PRO A 233 17.69 22.98 33.09
C PRO A 233 16.34 23.34 33.71
N GLY A 234 15.63 22.37 34.28
CA GLY A 234 14.28 22.57 34.81
C GLY A 234 13.16 22.55 33.76
N SER A 235 13.48 22.39 32.47
CA SER A 235 12.47 22.18 31.43
C SER A 235 11.96 20.74 31.47
N HIS A 236 10.81 20.53 32.11
CA HIS A 236 10.24 19.19 32.25
C HIS A 236 9.53 18.69 30.98
N PHE A 237 8.80 19.57 30.31
CA PHE A 237 7.96 19.23 29.17
C PHE A 237 8.11 20.25 28.05
N LEU A 238 8.13 19.78 26.81
CA LEU A 238 8.23 20.59 25.60
C LEU A 238 7.15 20.16 24.60
N PRO A 239 6.64 21.02 23.72
CA PRO A 239 5.67 20.60 22.70
C PRO A 239 6.23 19.48 21.82
N ASN A 240 5.44 18.42 21.59
CA ASN A 240 5.88 17.30 20.75
C ASN A 240 5.66 17.62 19.26
N ALA A 241 6.69 18.14 18.61
CA ALA A 241 6.63 18.50 17.20
C ALA A 241 6.50 17.28 16.25
N THR A 242 6.94 16.09 16.68
CA THR A 242 6.80 14.84 15.88
C THR A 242 5.35 14.40 15.84
N ARG A 243 4.69 14.38 17.01
CA ARG A 243 3.29 13.95 17.12
C ARG A 243 2.29 15.04 16.74
N GLY A 244 2.69 16.32 16.80
CA GLY A 244 1.79 17.45 16.51
C GLY A 244 0.73 17.70 17.60
N CYS A 245 0.75 16.91 18.67
CA CYS A 245 -0.06 17.02 19.88
C CYS A 245 0.78 16.55 21.08
N SER A 246 0.30 16.77 22.31
CA SER A 246 0.99 16.36 23.53
C SER A 246 2.42 16.93 23.67
N PHE A 247 3.27 16.25 24.45
CA PHE A 247 4.56 16.75 24.92
C PHE A 247 5.68 15.73 24.77
N TYR A 248 6.87 16.24 24.51
CA TYR A 248 8.11 15.57 24.90
C TYR A 248 8.32 15.75 26.40
N TYR A 249 8.68 14.67 27.09
CA TYR A 249 9.11 14.71 28.49
C TYR A 249 10.63 14.47 28.61
N THR A 250 11.25 15.17 29.56
CA THR A 250 12.69 15.08 29.81
C THR A 250 13.04 14.06 30.89
N TYR A 251 14.32 13.67 30.97
CA TYR A 251 14.84 12.80 32.03
C TYR A 251 14.55 13.36 33.43
N GLU A 252 14.63 14.69 33.59
CA GLU A 252 14.33 15.36 34.85
C GLU A 252 12.84 15.22 35.23
N ALA A 253 11.93 15.36 34.26
CA ALA A 253 10.50 15.14 34.47
C ALA A 253 10.19 13.71 34.94
N VAL A 254 10.77 12.71 34.27
CA VAL A 254 10.58 11.31 34.65
C VAL A 254 11.17 11.04 36.03
N CYS A 255 12.38 11.51 36.34
CA CYS A 255 12.97 11.32 37.66
C CYS A 255 12.11 11.94 38.77
N ALA A 256 11.61 13.16 38.56
CA ALA A 256 10.72 13.81 39.52
C ALA A 256 9.41 13.03 39.72
N PHE A 257 8.81 12.52 38.64
CA PHE A 257 7.60 11.69 38.69
C PHE A 257 7.84 10.37 39.45
N LEU A 258 8.92 9.67 39.13
CA LEU A 258 9.27 8.39 39.75
C LEU A 258 9.55 8.54 41.24
N GLU A 259 10.29 9.59 41.64
CA GLU A 259 10.58 9.85 43.05
C GLU A 259 9.31 10.20 43.83
N ARG A 260 8.49 11.11 43.30
CA ARG A 260 7.24 11.55 43.94
C ARG A 260 6.26 10.41 44.17
N ASN A 261 6.18 9.46 43.24
CA ASN A 261 5.25 8.33 43.29
C ASN A 261 5.89 7.04 43.83
N ASN A 262 7.14 7.10 44.29
CA ASN A 262 7.92 5.95 44.77
C ASN A 262 8.02 4.78 43.77
N LEU A 263 8.13 5.09 42.47
CA LEU A 263 8.24 4.11 41.38
C LEU A 263 9.70 3.83 41.03
N LEU A 264 9.95 2.74 40.30
CA LEU A 264 11.28 2.36 39.81
C LEU A 264 11.51 2.82 38.36
N THR A 265 10.50 2.68 37.50
CA THR A 265 10.61 2.97 36.06
C THR A 265 9.23 3.23 35.44
N VAL A 266 9.24 3.87 34.27
CA VAL A 266 8.10 3.92 33.34
C VAL A 266 8.35 2.90 32.22
N ILE A 267 7.39 2.03 31.93
CA ILE A 267 7.47 1.08 30.80
C ILE A 267 6.42 1.49 29.77
N ARG A 268 6.84 1.66 28.51
CA ARG A 268 5.99 2.25 27.46
C ARG A 268 6.16 1.65 26.06
N GLY A 269 5.22 1.95 25.16
CA GLY A 269 5.16 1.47 23.76
C GLY A 269 5.46 2.56 22.71
N HIS A 270 4.62 2.69 21.69
CA HIS A 270 4.40 3.83 20.76
C HIS A 270 5.53 4.26 19.81
N GLU A 271 6.79 4.01 20.15
CA GLU A 271 7.94 4.36 19.31
C GLU A 271 8.64 3.10 18.83
N ALA A 272 8.65 2.88 17.51
CA ALA A 272 9.42 1.82 16.88
C ALA A 272 10.90 1.84 17.31
N GLN A 273 11.45 0.67 17.60
CA GLN A 273 12.85 0.48 18.01
C GLN A 273 13.51 -0.57 17.13
N ASP A 274 14.72 -0.31 16.62
CA ASP A 274 15.45 -1.27 15.77
C ASP A 274 15.68 -2.62 16.48
N ALA A 275 16.02 -2.57 17.76
CA ALA A 275 16.18 -3.77 18.60
C ALA A 275 14.84 -4.28 19.20
N GLY A 276 13.71 -3.61 18.94
CA GLY A 276 12.43 -3.89 19.59
C GLY A 276 12.32 -3.38 21.03
N PHE A 277 13.37 -2.77 21.58
CA PHE A 277 13.34 -2.10 22.88
C PHE A 277 14.42 -1.04 23.00
N THR A 278 14.23 -0.10 23.93
CA THR A 278 15.27 0.83 24.39
C THR A 278 15.20 1.00 25.90
N MET A 279 16.35 0.90 26.57
CA MET A 279 16.48 1.25 27.99
C MET A 279 17.15 2.62 28.11
N TYR A 280 16.41 3.59 28.62
CA TYR A 280 16.90 4.96 28.75
C TYR A 280 17.81 5.13 29.97
N LYS A 281 18.38 6.34 30.11
CA LYS A 281 19.31 6.71 31.18
C LYS A 281 18.80 6.24 32.55
N LYS A 282 19.69 5.61 33.33
CA LYS A 282 19.37 5.11 34.67
C LYS A 282 19.16 6.26 35.65
N THR A 283 18.19 6.11 36.54
CA THR A 283 17.99 7.02 37.67
C THR A 283 19.21 7.06 38.58
N SER A 284 19.55 8.24 39.10
CA SER A 284 20.74 8.41 39.95
C SER A 284 20.65 7.68 41.28
N LYS A 285 19.43 7.58 41.87
CA LYS A 285 19.22 6.98 43.21
C LYS A 285 19.07 5.45 43.18
N LYS A 286 18.28 4.92 42.23
CA LYS A 286 17.94 3.49 42.18
C LYS A 286 18.78 2.70 41.17
N HIS A 287 19.63 3.38 40.38
CA HIS A 287 20.49 2.79 39.33
C HIS A 287 19.74 1.88 38.36
N PHE A 288 18.47 2.20 38.10
CA PHE A 288 17.57 1.45 37.23
C PHE A 288 17.11 2.34 36.07
N PRO A 289 16.93 1.82 34.84
CA PRO A 289 16.44 2.60 33.70
C PRO A 289 15.20 3.42 34.06
N SER A 290 15.24 4.74 33.84
CA SER A 290 14.10 5.59 34.20
C SER A 290 12.89 5.35 33.30
N VAL A 291 13.14 5.04 32.03
CA VAL A 291 12.13 4.66 31.03
C VAL A 291 12.61 3.42 30.29
N ILE A 292 11.67 2.55 29.91
CA ILE A 292 11.90 1.43 29.00
C ILE A 292 10.82 1.49 27.91
N THR A 293 11.24 1.62 26.65
CA THR A 293 10.35 1.45 25.49
C THR A 293 10.40 0.00 25.02
N ILE A 294 9.24 -0.62 24.82
CA ILE A 294 9.07 -1.97 24.27
C ILE A 294 8.24 -1.86 22.99
N PHE A 295 8.68 -2.50 21.92
CA PHE A 295 8.01 -2.50 20.63
C PHE A 295 7.90 -3.94 20.10
N SER A 296 6.69 -4.39 19.79
CA SER A 296 6.40 -5.81 19.54
C SER A 296 5.97 -6.12 18.10
N ALA A 297 6.14 -5.17 17.17
CA ALA A 297 5.91 -5.36 15.73
C ALA A 297 7.27 -5.49 14.99
N PRO A 298 7.74 -6.71 14.67
CA PRO A 298 9.00 -6.90 13.95
C PRO A 298 8.84 -6.59 12.47
N ASN A 299 9.91 -6.16 11.79
CA ASN A 299 9.87 -5.71 10.40
C ASN A 299 8.67 -4.80 10.11
N TYR A 300 8.47 -3.80 10.96
CA TYR A 300 7.32 -2.93 10.92
C TYR A 300 7.09 -2.34 9.52
N LEU A 301 5.83 -2.34 9.07
CA LEU A 301 5.41 -1.94 7.71
C LEU A 301 6.12 -2.67 6.57
N ASP A 302 6.66 -3.86 6.83
CA ASP A 302 7.48 -4.65 5.91
C ASP A 302 8.78 -3.99 5.41
N VAL A 303 9.14 -2.82 5.94
CA VAL A 303 10.27 -2.02 5.46
C VAL A 303 11.29 -1.66 6.55
N TYR A 304 10.88 -1.56 7.82
CA TYR A 304 11.77 -1.11 8.90
C TYR A 304 12.88 -2.10 9.22
N ARG A 305 12.67 -3.40 8.96
CA ARG A 305 13.61 -4.49 9.26
C ARG A 305 14.07 -4.58 10.72
N ASN A 306 13.34 -3.93 11.62
CA ASN A 306 13.59 -3.99 13.06
C ASN A 306 13.25 -5.37 13.62
N ARG A 307 13.83 -5.68 14.78
CA ARG A 307 13.36 -6.75 15.65
C ARG A 307 12.18 -6.27 16.48
N ALA A 308 11.39 -7.21 16.97
CA ALA A 308 10.47 -6.98 18.07
C ALA A 308 11.05 -7.50 19.38
N ALA A 309 10.52 -7.01 20.50
CA ALA A 309 10.83 -7.55 21.80
C ALA A 309 9.62 -7.60 22.72
N ILE A 310 9.73 -8.46 23.74
CA ILE A 310 8.87 -8.48 24.92
C ILE A 310 9.72 -8.40 26.18
N LEU A 311 9.14 -7.84 27.25
CA LEU A 311 9.77 -7.77 28.56
C LEU A 311 9.16 -8.83 29.48
N LYS A 312 9.96 -9.81 29.91
CA LYS A 312 9.56 -10.80 30.91
C LYS A 312 10.06 -10.36 32.28
N TYR A 313 9.13 -10.20 33.22
CA TYR A 313 9.43 -9.84 34.59
C TYR A 313 8.98 -10.95 35.53
N ALA A 314 9.94 -11.62 36.16
CA ALA A 314 9.71 -12.72 37.09
C ALA A 314 10.82 -12.74 38.14
N ASN A 315 10.49 -13.11 39.38
CA ASN A 315 11.46 -13.20 40.49
C ASN A 315 12.30 -11.92 40.68
N LYS A 316 11.66 -10.75 40.49
CA LYS A 316 12.31 -9.43 40.53
C LYS A 316 13.42 -9.22 39.48
N ASN A 317 13.50 -10.06 38.46
CA ASN A 317 14.43 -9.94 37.36
C ASN A 317 13.70 -9.61 36.05
N ILE A 318 14.31 -8.73 35.25
CA ILE A 318 13.80 -8.31 33.94
C ILE A 318 14.65 -8.97 32.85
N THR A 319 13.99 -9.70 31.96
CA THR A 319 14.60 -10.33 30.79
C THR A 319 13.91 -9.83 29.54
N ILE A 320 14.66 -9.29 28.60
CA ILE A 320 14.15 -8.94 27.28
C ILE A 320 14.30 -10.14 26.35
N ARG A 321 13.22 -10.51 25.65
CA ARG A 321 13.25 -11.54 24.60
C ARG A 321 12.92 -10.89 23.28
N GLN A 322 13.88 -10.94 22.36
CA GLN A 322 13.72 -10.43 21.00
C GLN A 322 13.25 -11.54 20.05
N TYR A 323 12.53 -11.17 19.00
CA TYR A 323 12.14 -12.07 17.91
C TYR A 323 12.05 -11.31 16.59
N ASN A 324 12.13 -12.06 15.48
CA ASN A 324 12.06 -11.53 14.12
C ASN A 324 10.66 -11.73 13.55
N SER A 325 10.41 -11.12 12.39
CA SER A 325 9.13 -11.22 11.69
C SER A 325 8.86 -12.62 11.14
N SER A 326 7.57 -12.90 10.99
CA SER A 326 7.01 -14.11 10.43
C SER A 326 6.40 -13.78 9.06
N PRO A 327 6.44 -14.71 8.09
CA PRO A 327 5.73 -14.51 6.83
C PRO A 327 4.22 -14.33 7.08
N HIS A 328 3.60 -13.43 6.34
CA HIS A 328 2.15 -13.25 6.31
C HIS A 328 1.65 -13.19 4.87
N PRO A 329 0.34 -13.44 4.63
CA PRO A 329 -0.28 -13.24 3.34
C PRO A 329 -0.18 -11.80 2.87
N TYR A 330 -0.12 -11.64 1.55
CA TYR A 330 -0.04 -10.35 0.91
C TYR A 330 -1.44 -9.78 0.64
N TRP A 331 -1.65 -8.53 1.02
CA TRP A 331 -2.82 -7.76 0.63
C TRP A 331 -2.40 -6.60 -0.27
N LEU A 332 -3.22 -6.35 -1.30
CA LEU A 332 -3.09 -5.11 -2.05
C LEU A 332 -3.44 -3.92 -1.15
N PRO A 333 -2.81 -2.75 -1.35
CA PRO A 333 -3.03 -1.60 -0.49
C PRO A 333 -4.51 -1.23 -0.39
N ASN A 334 -4.96 -0.93 0.84
CA ASN A 334 -6.35 -0.61 1.15
C ASN A 334 -7.36 -1.72 0.81
N PHE A 335 -6.94 -2.98 0.81
CA PHE A 335 -7.79 -4.14 0.54
C PHE A 335 -8.45 -4.11 -0.84
N MET A 336 -7.77 -3.53 -1.83
CA MET A 336 -8.24 -3.44 -3.20
C MET A 336 -8.27 -4.82 -3.86
N ASP A 337 -9.32 -5.13 -4.62
CA ASP A 337 -9.35 -6.35 -5.40
C ASP A 337 -8.51 -6.22 -6.69
N GLY A 338 -8.12 -7.38 -7.24
CA GLY A 338 -7.24 -7.42 -8.42
C GLY A 338 -7.85 -6.77 -9.66
N PHE A 339 -9.18 -6.71 -9.80
CA PHE A 339 -9.81 -6.02 -10.93
C PHE A 339 -9.71 -4.51 -10.77
N THR A 340 -10.12 -3.98 -9.61
CA THR A 340 -10.01 -2.54 -9.33
C THR A 340 -8.57 -2.04 -9.50
N TRP A 341 -7.58 -2.85 -9.10
CA TRP A 341 -6.17 -2.51 -9.25
C TRP A 341 -5.69 -2.53 -10.71
N SER A 342 -6.08 -3.53 -11.50
CA SER A 342 -5.53 -3.74 -12.84
C SER A 342 -6.32 -3.04 -13.96
N LEU A 343 -7.61 -2.79 -13.77
CA LEU A 343 -8.50 -2.27 -14.81
C LEU A 343 -8.03 -0.92 -15.40
N PRO A 344 -7.55 0.07 -14.60
CA PRO A 344 -7.03 1.32 -15.16
C PRO A 344 -5.83 1.10 -16.08
N PHE A 345 -4.94 0.17 -15.72
CA PHE A 345 -3.76 -0.17 -16.51
C PHE A 345 -4.15 -0.87 -17.82
N VAL A 346 -5.03 -1.87 -17.73
CA VAL A 346 -5.52 -2.61 -18.91
C VAL A 346 -6.21 -1.65 -19.89
N GLY A 347 -7.08 -0.78 -19.40
CA GLY A 347 -7.75 0.23 -20.24
C GLY A 347 -6.77 1.17 -20.92
N ALA A 348 -5.77 1.66 -20.19
CA ALA A 348 -4.72 2.53 -20.75
C ALA A 348 -3.93 1.83 -21.87
N LYS A 349 -3.53 0.57 -21.65
CA LYS A 349 -2.72 -0.17 -22.61
C LYS A 349 -3.49 -0.58 -23.86
N ILE A 350 -4.77 -0.96 -23.72
CA ILE A 350 -5.63 -1.19 -24.87
C ILE A 350 -5.80 0.10 -25.68
N THR A 351 -6.02 1.23 -25.02
CA THR A 351 -6.18 2.53 -25.70
C THR A 351 -4.90 2.94 -26.43
N GLU A 352 -3.73 2.79 -25.79
CA GLU A 352 -2.42 3.06 -26.40
C GLU A 352 -2.18 2.17 -27.63
N MET A 353 -2.51 0.89 -27.53
CA MET A 353 -2.40 -0.05 -28.65
C MET A 353 -3.34 0.34 -29.80
N LEU A 354 -4.61 0.70 -29.50
CA LEU A 354 -5.57 1.14 -30.51
C LEU A 354 -5.12 2.44 -31.19
N LEU A 355 -4.56 3.40 -30.43
CA LEU A 355 -4.00 4.62 -30.99
C LEU A 355 -2.79 4.35 -31.87
N ALA A 356 -1.89 3.44 -31.46
CA ALA A 356 -0.76 3.03 -32.28
C ALA A 356 -1.22 2.38 -33.60
N ILE A 357 -2.25 1.54 -33.55
CA ILE A 357 -2.86 0.93 -34.75
C ILE A 357 -3.47 2.01 -35.65
N LEU A 358 -4.25 2.93 -35.08
CA LEU A 358 -4.87 4.02 -35.85
C LEU A 358 -3.84 5.00 -36.42
N SER A 359 -2.67 5.14 -35.80
CA SER A 359 -1.57 5.98 -36.31
C SER A 359 -0.81 5.37 -37.49
N ILE A 360 -1.07 4.10 -37.83
CA ILE A 360 -0.53 3.46 -39.04
C ILE A 360 -1.28 3.95 -40.29
N CYS A 361 -2.53 4.41 -40.15
CA CYS A 361 -3.22 5.10 -41.24
C CYS A 361 -2.62 6.50 -41.38
N SER A 362 -1.89 6.75 -42.47
CA SER A 362 -1.32 8.05 -42.77
C SER A 362 -2.43 9.06 -43.12
N GLN A 363 -2.14 10.35 -42.96
CA GLN A 363 -2.99 11.42 -43.48
C GLN A 363 -3.20 11.24 -45.00
N GLU A 364 -2.21 10.72 -45.72
CA GLU A 364 -2.30 10.37 -47.15
C GLU A 364 -3.33 9.26 -47.44
N GLU A 365 -3.51 8.22 -46.63
CA GLU A 365 -4.62 7.25 -46.84
C GLU A 365 -6.02 7.85 -46.53
N LEU A 366 -6.07 8.98 -45.81
CA LEU A 366 -7.28 9.76 -45.53
C LEU A 366 -7.52 10.91 -46.52
N ASP A 367 -6.46 11.40 -47.17
CA ASP A 367 -6.43 12.57 -48.05
C ASP A 367 -6.26 12.18 -49.54
N ASP A 368 -5.74 10.99 -49.88
CA ASP A 368 -5.70 10.37 -51.23
C ASP A 368 -7.11 10.02 -51.74
N THR A 369 -8.16 10.43 -51.02
CA THR A 369 -9.54 10.38 -51.49
C THR A 369 -10.03 11.69 -52.13
N ASP A 370 -9.21 12.74 -52.21
CA ASP A 370 -9.58 14.01 -52.85
C ASP A 370 -8.85 14.30 -54.19
N SER A 371 -7.88 13.48 -54.62
CA SER A 371 -7.17 13.72 -55.88
C SER A 371 -7.53 12.72 -56.99
N GLU A 372 -8.53 13.14 -57.77
CA GLU A 372 -8.56 13.07 -59.24
C GLU A 372 -8.21 11.76 -59.96
N GLU A 373 -9.00 10.68 -59.81
CA GLU A 373 -9.19 9.69 -60.91
C GLU A 373 -10.59 9.03 -60.81
N GLU A 374 -11.67 9.78 -61.04
CA GLU A 374 -13.00 9.16 -61.26
C GLU A 374 -13.73 9.83 -62.43
N GLU A 375 -13.18 9.69 -63.64
CA GLU A 375 -13.98 9.77 -64.87
C GLU A 375 -14.30 8.34 -65.34
N GLY A 376 -15.42 7.76 -64.88
CA GLY A 376 -15.94 6.54 -65.53
C GLY A 376 -16.88 5.58 -64.80
N LYS A 377 -17.33 5.82 -63.56
CA LYS A 377 -18.26 4.88 -62.87
C LYS A 377 -19.63 5.51 -62.57
N GLU A 378 -20.68 4.68 -62.62
CA GLU A 378 -22.09 5.08 -62.49
C GLU A 378 -22.41 5.72 -61.12
N GLU A 379 -23.28 6.74 -61.10
CA GLU A 379 -23.62 7.58 -59.93
C GLU A 379 -24.08 6.80 -58.67
N GLU A 380 -24.58 5.58 -58.83
CA GLU A 380 -25.14 4.78 -57.72
C GLU A 380 -24.06 4.04 -56.90
N GLU A 381 -22.96 3.62 -57.54
CA GLU A 381 -21.81 2.97 -56.87
C GLU A 381 -20.94 3.98 -56.11
N LEU A 382 -20.72 5.16 -56.70
CA LEU A 382 -20.05 6.29 -56.05
C LEU A 382 -20.76 6.69 -54.74
N ALA A 383 -22.10 6.70 -54.74
CA ALA A 383 -22.89 7.05 -53.56
C ALA A 383 -22.79 5.98 -52.46
N ALA A 384 -22.76 4.70 -52.81
CA ALA A 384 -22.60 3.58 -51.87
C ALA A 384 -21.19 3.55 -51.24
N VAL A 385 -20.15 3.81 -52.03
CA VAL A 385 -18.76 3.92 -51.58
C VAL A 385 -18.58 5.15 -50.68
N ALA A 386 -19.13 6.31 -51.06
CA ALA A 386 -19.13 7.51 -50.23
C ALA A 386 -19.86 7.31 -48.90
N ALA A 387 -21.02 6.62 -48.91
CA ALA A 387 -21.76 6.28 -47.68
C ALA A 387 -20.98 5.32 -46.76
N ARG A 388 -20.26 4.35 -47.34
CA ARG A 388 -19.40 3.39 -46.61
C ARG A 388 -18.16 4.07 -46.03
N ARG A 389 -17.53 4.99 -46.77
CA ARG A 389 -16.41 5.83 -46.32
C ARG A 389 -16.82 6.81 -45.22
N GLN A 390 -18.01 7.42 -45.34
CA GLN A 390 -18.60 8.25 -44.27
C GLN A 390 -18.88 7.41 -43.01
N MET A 391 -19.23 6.14 -43.16
CA MET A 391 -19.40 5.20 -42.04
C MET A 391 -18.08 4.91 -41.32
N ILE A 392 -16.96 4.77 -42.04
CA ILE A 392 -15.63 4.55 -41.46
C ILE A 392 -15.14 5.82 -40.76
N LYS A 393 -15.29 6.99 -41.39
CA LYS A 393 -15.02 8.31 -40.77
C LYS A 393 -15.85 8.52 -39.51
N ASN A 394 -17.13 8.12 -39.53
CA ASN A 394 -18.00 8.13 -38.36
C ASN A 394 -17.59 7.12 -37.29
N LYS A 395 -17.04 5.96 -37.64
CA LYS A 395 -16.50 4.97 -36.69
C LYS A 395 -15.20 5.47 -36.04
N ILE A 396 -14.31 6.10 -36.80
CA ILE A 396 -13.07 6.73 -36.28
C ILE A 396 -13.43 7.92 -35.36
N LEU A 397 -14.35 8.77 -35.80
CA LEU A 397 -14.90 9.85 -34.96
C LEU A 397 -15.65 9.30 -33.75
N ALA A 398 -16.33 8.15 -33.85
CA ALA A 398 -16.98 7.49 -32.73
C ALA A 398 -15.97 6.92 -31.74
N VAL A 399 -14.82 6.41 -32.20
CA VAL A 399 -13.69 5.98 -31.35
C VAL A 399 -13.04 7.18 -30.66
N GLY A 400 -12.83 8.30 -31.37
CA GLY A 400 -12.37 9.55 -30.75
C GLY A 400 -13.39 10.17 -29.77
N ARG A 401 -14.69 10.03 -30.05
CA ARG A 401 -15.77 10.36 -29.08
C ARG A 401 -15.78 9.38 -27.92
N MET A 402 -15.52 8.10 -28.14
CA MET A 402 -15.37 7.09 -27.09
C MET A 402 -14.16 7.40 -26.22
N GLN A 403 -13.04 7.86 -26.79
CA GLN A 403 -11.89 8.35 -26.03
C GLN A 403 -12.28 9.53 -25.15
N LYS A 404 -13.01 10.52 -25.70
CA LYS A 404 -13.54 11.63 -24.90
C LYS A 404 -14.54 11.16 -23.85
N VAL A 405 -15.40 10.18 -24.16
CA VAL A 405 -16.37 9.61 -23.22
C VAL A 405 -15.68 8.76 -22.17
N PHE A 406 -14.61 8.02 -22.47
CA PHE A 406 -13.83 7.26 -21.49
C PHE A 406 -12.96 8.18 -20.65
N GLN A 407 -12.48 9.29 -21.22
CA GLN A 407 -11.79 10.35 -20.48
C GLN A 407 -12.77 11.12 -19.58
N LEU A 408 -13.97 11.43 -20.07
CA LEU A 408 -15.05 12.04 -19.29
C LEU A 408 -15.67 11.08 -18.27
N LEU A 409 -15.81 9.78 -18.58
CA LEU A 409 -16.26 8.75 -17.63
C LEU A 409 -15.16 8.45 -16.62
N ARG A 410 -13.89 8.66 -16.97
CA ARG A 410 -12.78 8.63 -16.03
C ARG A 410 -12.82 9.86 -15.12
N GLU A 411 -12.97 11.05 -15.68
CA GLU A 411 -13.15 12.30 -14.92
C GLU A 411 -14.43 12.26 -14.06
N GLU A 412 -15.53 11.70 -14.57
CA GLU A 412 -16.79 11.51 -13.85
C GLU A 412 -16.74 10.32 -12.89
N ALA A 413 -15.98 9.24 -13.15
CA ALA A 413 -15.79 8.18 -12.16
C ALA A 413 -14.91 8.71 -11.01
N GLU A 414 -13.89 9.49 -11.34
CA GLU A 414 -13.04 10.23 -10.41
C GLU A 414 -13.90 11.24 -9.58
N SER A 415 -14.82 11.99 -10.21
CA SER A 415 -15.75 12.93 -9.55
C SER A 415 -16.98 12.28 -8.90
N ALA A 416 -17.45 11.13 -9.36
CA ALA A 416 -18.58 10.41 -8.77
C ALA A 416 -18.14 9.79 -7.45
N THR A 417 -16.90 9.29 -7.34
CA THR A 417 -16.31 8.95 -6.05
C THR A 417 -16.24 10.14 -5.09
N GLU A 418 -16.16 11.39 -5.58
CA GLU A 418 -16.26 12.61 -4.75
C GLU A 418 -17.72 12.94 -4.36
N LEU A 419 -18.71 12.62 -5.20
CA LEU A 419 -20.13 12.94 -4.99
C LEU A 419 -20.90 11.90 -4.14
N TYR A 420 -20.51 10.62 -4.17
CA TYR A 420 -21.10 9.59 -3.29
C TYR A 420 -20.80 9.81 -1.81
N ALA A 421 -19.88 10.71 -1.47
CA ALA A 421 -19.61 11.13 -0.09
C ALA A 421 -20.64 12.15 0.45
N ASN A 422 -21.47 12.78 -0.39
CA ASN A 422 -22.39 13.84 0.02
C ASN A 422 -23.72 13.81 -0.75
N LYS A 423 -24.63 12.89 -0.39
CA LYS A 423 -26.08 13.12 -0.25
C LYS A 423 -26.87 11.83 0.03
N ASN A 424 -27.81 11.94 0.97
CA ASN A 424 -28.92 11.00 1.17
C ASN A 424 -29.77 10.93 -0.11
N ILE A 425 -29.66 9.86 -0.90
CA ILE A 425 -30.65 9.52 -1.93
C ILE A 425 -31.05 8.06 -1.76
N THR A 426 -32.33 7.86 -1.44
CA THR A 426 -32.97 6.55 -1.35
C THR A 426 -33.24 6.02 -2.76
N ILE A 427 -32.35 5.22 -3.31
CA ILE A 427 -32.61 4.45 -4.54
C ILE A 427 -33.00 3.03 -4.14
N ARG A 428 -34.24 2.63 -4.44
CA ARG A 428 -34.68 1.23 -4.30
C ARG A 428 -33.99 0.39 -5.37
N GLN A 429 -32.95 -0.35 -5.00
CA GLN A 429 -32.36 -1.39 -5.85
C GLN A 429 -33.15 -2.70 -5.73
N TYR A 430 -33.41 -3.32 -6.88
CA TYR A 430 -33.92 -4.68 -6.95
C TYR A 430 -32.79 -5.68 -6.61
N ASN A 431 -33.12 -6.69 -5.79
CA ASN A 431 -32.20 -7.74 -5.36
C ASN A 431 -31.71 -8.59 -6.54
N SER A 432 -30.40 -8.66 -6.72
CA SER A 432 -29.76 -9.90 -7.18
C SER A 432 -28.87 -10.42 -6.04
N SER A 433 -28.96 -11.72 -5.78
CA SER A 433 -28.14 -12.39 -4.76
C SER A 433 -26.67 -12.42 -5.22
N PRO A 434 -25.70 -12.04 -4.36
CA PRO A 434 -24.29 -12.08 -4.74
C PRO A 434 -23.80 -13.53 -4.81
N HIS A 435 -23.46 -13.97 -6.01
CA HIS A 435 -22.69 -15.19 -6.24
C HIS A 435 -21.20 -14.81 -6.28
N PRO A 436 -20.31 -15.43 -5.49
CA PRO A 436 -18.89 -15.15 -5.55
C PRO A 436 -18.31 -15.79 -6.82
N TYR A 437 -17.93 -14.98 -7.80
CA TYR A 437 -17.14 -15.45 -8.93
C TYR A 437 -15.67 -15.52 -8.50
N TRP A 438 -15.16 -16.74 -8.36
CA TRP A 438 -13.72 -17.00 -8.32
C TRP A 438 -13.27 -17.38 -9.73
N LEU A 439 -12.14 -16.82 -10.15
CA LEU A 439 -11.51 -17.18 -11.41
C LEU A 439 -11.00 -18.64 -11.31
N PRO A 440 -11.23 -19.49 -12.33
CA PRO A 440 -10.72 -20.86 -12.34
C PRO A 440 -9.22 -20.92 -11.99
N ASN A 441 -8.85 -21.89 -11.15
CA ASN A 441 -7.46 -22.18 -10.75
C ASN A 441 -6.72 -21.11 -9.90
N PHE A 442 -7.44 -20.20 -9.22
CA PHE A 442 -6.82 -19.20 -8.32
C PHE A 442 -5.79 -18.28 -9.00
N MET A 443 -5.94 -18.08 -10.32
CA MET A 443 -5.07 -17.19 -11.08
C MET A 443 -5.34 -15.73 -10.68
N ASP A 444 -4.29 -14.92 -10.56
CA ASP A 444 -4.46 -13.48 -10.37
C ASP A 444 -5.21 -12.87 -11.58
N GLY A 445 -5.88 -11.74 -11.37
CA GLY A 445 -6.74 -11.13 -12.38
C GLY A 445 -6.01 -10.81 -13.70
N PHE A 446 -4.69 -10.59 -13.65
CA PHE A 446 -3.86 -10.38 -14.82
C PHE A 446 -3.59 -11.69 -15.57
N THR A 447 -3.20 -12.75 -14.86
CA THR A 447 -2.93 -14.07 -15.46
C THR A 447 -4.21 -14.74 -15.97
N TRP A 448 -5.36 -14.55 -15.30
CA TRP A 448 -6.65 -15.05 -15.79
C TRP A 448 -7.21 -14.26 -16.96
N SER A 449 -6.98 -12.94 -17.00
CA SER A 449 -7.42 -12.12 -18.13
C SER A 449 -6.51 -12.30 -19.34
N LEU A 450 -5.27 -12.78 -19.18
CA LEU A 450 -4.30 -12.96 -20.27
C LEU A 450 -4.83 -13.80 -21.45
N PRO A 451 -5.51 -14.94 -21.26
CA PRO A 451 -6.10 -15.70 -22.36
C PRO A 451 -7.30 -15.00 -22.99
N PHE A 452 -8.11 -14.26 -22.23
CA PHE A 452 -9.27 -13.52 -22.74
C PHE A 452 -8.87 -12.25 -23.48
N VAL A 453 -7.95 -11.48 -22.92
CA VAL A 453 -7.32 -10.31 -23.53
C VAL A 453 -6.50 -10.75 -24.73
N GLY A 454 -5.72 -11.84 -24.62
CA GLY A 454 -4.99 -12.45 -25.72
C GLY A 454 -5.91 -12.91 -26.85
N ALA A 455 -7.00 -13.63 -26.54
CA ALA A 455 -7.99 -14.07 -27.52
C ALA A 455 -8.74 -12.88 -28.15
N LYS A 456 -9.09 -11.84 -27.40
CA LYS A 456 -9.76 -10.65 -27.94
C LYS A 456 -8.81 -9.75 -28.73
N ILE A 457 -7.55 -9.63 -28.34
CA ILE A 457 -6.51 -8.99 -29.14
C ILE A 457 -6.25 -9.79 -30.42
N THR A 458 -6.25 -11.12 -30.36
CA THR A 458 -6.06 -11.97 -31.54
C THR A 458 -7.28 -11.94 -32.46
N GLU A 459 -8.51 -11.97 -31.93
CA GLU A 459 -9.74 -11.75 -32.71
C GLU A 459 -9.77 -10.35 -33.33
N MET A 460 -9.28 -9.33 -32.61
CA MET A 460 -9.20 -7.96 -33.12
C MET A 460 -8.12 -7.84 -34.20
N LEU A 461 -6.95 -8.44 -34.02
CA LEU A 461 -5.89 -8.51 -35.03
C LEU A 461 -6.34 -9.34 -36.25
N LEU A 462 -7.10 -10.42 -36.05
CA LEU A 462 -7.72 -11.20 -37.11
C LEU A 462 -8.83 -10.41 -37.82
N ALA A 463 -9.61 -9.60 -37.11
CA ALA A 463 -10.59 -8.70 -37.72
C ALA A 463 -9.91 -7.57 -38.50
N ILE A 464 -8.78 -7.04 -38.02
CA ILE A 464 -7.95 -6.05 -38.72
C ILE A 464 -7.30 -6.69 -39.97
N LEU A 465 -6.74 -7.90 -39.86
CA LEU A 465 -6.21 -8.66 -40.99
C LEU A 465 -7.32 -9.04 -41.99
N SER A 466 -8.52 -9.35 -41.50
CA SER A 466 -9.72 -9.63 -42.31
C SER A 466 -10.22 -8.40 -43.06
N ILE A 467 -10.06 -7.20 -42.49
CA ILE A 467 -10.36 -5.92 -43.16
C ILE A 467 -9.33 -5.68 -44.26
N CYS A 468 -8.05 -6.02 -44.05
CA CYS A 468 -7.02 -5.94 -45.09
C CYS A 468 -7.15 -7.04 -46.17
N SER A 469 -7.68 -8.23 -45.85
CA SER A 469 -7.71 -9.35 -46.80
C SER A 469 -8.98 -9.44 -47.65
N GLN A 470 -10.09 -8.80 -47.26
CA GLN A 470 -11.32 -8.81 -48.08
C GLN A 470 -11.26 -7.82 -49.25
N GLU A 471 -10.51 -6.71 -49.13
CA GLU A 471 -10.22 -5.81 -50.27
C GLU A 471 -9.11 -6.35 -51.19
N GLU A 472 -8.35 -7.37 -50.78
CA GLU A 472 -7.24 -7.93 -51.60
C GLU A 472 -7.57 -9.26 -52.29
N LEU A 473 -8.75 -9.86 -52.02
CA LEU A 473 -9.20 -11.11 -52.67
C LEU A 473 -10.26 -10.89 -53.75
N ASP A 474 -10.97 -9.75 -53.75
CA ASP A 474 -12.08 -9.49 -54.68
C ASP A 474 -11.61 -8.87 -56.03
N ASP A 475 -10.33 -8.52 -56.19
CA ASP A 475 -9.76 -7.95 -57.43
C ASP A 475 -9.17 -9.00 -58.42
N THR A 476 -9.55 -10.28 -58.31
CA THR A 476 -8.94 -11.35 -59.15
C THR A 476 -9.84 -12.07 -60.15
N ASP A 477 -11.08 -11.62 -60.42
CA ASP A 477 -11.93 -12.24 -61.44
C ASP A 477 -12.60 -11.23 -62.39
N SER A 478 -11.81 -10.68 -63.33
CA SER A 478 -12.33 -10.28 -64.64
C SER A 478 -11.21 -10.35 -65.68
N GLU A 479 -10.99 -11.55 -66.22
CA GLU A 479 -10.26 -11.75 -67.47
C GLU A 479 -11.00 -11.05 -68.61
N GLU A 480 -10.38 -10.06 -69.26
CA GLU A 480 -10.36 -9.82 -70.71
C GLU A 480 -9.84 -8.40 -71.01
N GLU A 481 -8.55 -8.27 -71.34
CA GLU A 481 -8.06 -7.66 -72.59
C GLU A 481 -6.53 -7.57 -72.58
N GLU A 482 -5.89 -8.16 -73.59
CA GLU A 482 -4.44 -8.19 -73.79
C GLU A 482 -3.89 -6.78 -74.09
N GLY A 483 -2.91 -6.34 -73.28
CA GLY A 483 -1.90 -5.39 -73.73
C GLY A 483 -1.61 -4.20 -72.81
N LYS A 484 -1.01 -4.41 -71.63
CA LYS A 484 -0.30 -3.39 -70.81
C LYS A 484 0.70 -4.03 -69.82
N GLU A 485 1.66 -4.81 -70.33
CA GLU A 485 2.51 -5.69 -69.49
C GLU A 485 3.64 -5.02 -68.67
N GLU A 486 3.89 -3.71 -68.71
CA GLU A 486 4.99 -3.09 -67.91
C GLU A 486 4.51 -2.26 -66.71
N GLU A 487 3.37 -1.60 -66.82
CA GLU A 487 2.88 -0.67 -65.79
C GLU A 487 2.14 -1.40 -64.65
N GLU A 488 1.42 -2.46 -65.00
CA GLU A 488 0.64 -3.29 -64.06
C GLU A 488 1.54 -4.19 -63.20
N LEU A 489 2.62 -4.72 -63.78
CA LEU A 489 3.66 -5.48 -63.07
C LEU A 489 4.45 -4.59 -62.09
N ALA A 490 4.68 -3.33 -62.43
CA ALA A 490 5.31 -2.34 -61.55
C ALA A 490 4.39 -1.95 -60.39
N ALA A 491 3.09 -1.76 -60.64
CA ALA A 491 2.10 -1.47 -59.61
C ALA A 491 1.92 -2.63 -58.62
N VAL A 492 1.85 -3.88 -59.11
CA VAL A 492 1.78 -5.08 -58.27
C VAL A 492 3.07 -5.31 -57.48
N ALA A 493 4.24 -5.03 -58.08
CA ALA A 493 5.53 -5.08 -57.37
C ALA A 493 5.63 -4.00 -56.30
N ALA A 494 5.18 -2.77 -56.56
CA ALA A 494 5.11 -1.68 -55.59
C ALA A 494 4.14 -1.99 -54.44
N ARG A 495 2.97 -2.59 -54.74
CA ARG A 495 1.97 -3.04 -53.76
C ARG A 495 2.52 -4.16 -52.86
N ARG A 496 3.19 -5.16 -53.43
CA ARG A 496 3.92 -6.19 -52.65
C ARG A 496 5.05 -5.60 -51.82
N GLN A 497 5.77 -4.60 -52.32
CA GLN A 497 6.85 -3.93 -51.60
C GLN A 497 6.30 -3.10 -50.42
N MET A 498 5.15 -2.44 -50.59
CA MET A 498 4.45 -1.74 -49.51
C MET A 498 3.97 -2.69 -48.41
N ILE A 499 3.37 -3.83 -48.78
CA ILE A 499 2.94 -4.85 -47.80
C ILE A 499 4.16 -5.42 -47.06
N LYS A 500 5.25 -5.70 -47.78
CA LYS A 500 6.51 -6.18 -47.18
C LYS A 500 7.13 -5.14 -46.25
N ASN A 501 7.07 -3.86 -46.60
CA ASN A 501 7.52 -2.75 -45.75
C ASN A 501 6.62 -2.55 -44.52
N LYS A 502 5.29 -2.70 -44.66
CA LYS A 502 4.33 -2.68 -43.53
C LYS A 502 4.57 -3.86 -42.58
N ILE A 503 4.79 -5.07 -43.09
CA ILE A 503 5.15 -6.26 -42.28
C ILE A 503 6.52 -6.10 -41.61
N LEU A 504 7.51 -5.56 -42.31
CA LEU A 504 8.84 -5.28 -41.74
C LEU A 504 8.79 -4.17 -40.70
N ALA A 505 7.97 -3.14 -40.87
CA ALA A 505 7.76 -2.07 -39.90
C ALA A 505 7.07 -2.59 -38.63
N VAL A 506 6.06 -3.45 -38.77
CA VAL A 506 5.41 -4.14 -37.64
C VAL A 506 6.38 -5.08 -36.92
N GLY A 507 7.20 -5.84 -37.66
CA GLY A 507 8.25 -6.69 -37.07
C GLY A 507 9.37 -5.91 -36.38
N ARG A 508 9.74 -4.74 -36.91
CA ARG A 508 10.71 -3.81 -36.29
C ARG A 508 10.12 -3.15 -35.04
N MET A 509 8.87 -2.70 -35.08
CA MET A 509 8.16 -2.21 -33.90
C MET A 509 8.03 -3.29 -32.84
N GLN A 510 7.70 -4.53 -33.19
CA GLN A 510 7.62 -5.63 -32.22
C GLN A 510 8.97 -5.87 -31.51
N LYS A 511 10.09 -5.84 -32.25
CA LYS A 511 11.44 -5.92 -31.65
C LYS A 511 11.80 -4.70 -30.81
N VAL A 512 11.42 -3.49 -31.25
CA VAL A 512 11.64 -2.26 -30.48
C VAL A 512 10.79 -2.25 -29.21
N PHE A 513 9.55 -2.73 -29.24
CA PHE A 513 8.69 -2.86 -28.06
C PHE A 513 9.15 -3.98 -27.13
N GLN A 514 9.75 -5.05 -27.65
CA GLN A 514 10.36 -6.10 -26.83
C GLN A 514 11.63 -5.59 -26.14
N LEU A 515 12.47 -4.83 -26.86
CA LEU A 515 13.64 -4.16 -26.30
C LEU A 515 13.27 -3.02 -25.34
N LEU A 516 12.23 -2.23 -25.62
CA LEU A 516 11.69 -1.20 -24.72
C LEU A 516 11.04 -1.82 -23.49
N ARG A 517 10.52 -3.04 -23.59
CA ARG A 517 10.02 -3.80 -22.45
C ARG A 517 11.18 -4.31 -21.58
N GLU A 518 12.23 -4.86 -22.19
CA GLU A 518 13.46 -5.25 -21.49
C GLU A 518 14.21 -4.05 -20.89
N GLU A 519 14.26 -2.92 -21.59
CA GLU A 519 14.81 -1.63 -21.12
C GLU A 519 13.89 -0.94 -20.11
N ALA A 520 12.56 -1.04 -20.19
CA ALA A 520 11.69 -0.50 -19.14
C ALA A 520 11.76 -1.36 -17.86
N GLU A 521 11.90 -2.68 -18.01
CA GLU A 521 12.19 -3.59 -16.91
C GLU A 521 13.58 -3.30 -16.31
N SER A 522 14.61 -2.99 -17.12
CA SER A 522 15.99 -2.67 -16.68
C SER A 522 16.22 -1.22 -16.24
N ALA A 523 15.56 -0.22 -16.83
CA ALA A 523 15.63 1.21 -16.49
C ALA A 523 14.83 1.51 -15.23
N THR A 524 13.88 0.64 -14.89
CA THR A 524 13.34 0.60 -13.53
C THR A 524 14.46 0.26 -12.53
N GLU A 525 15.55 -0.41 -12.91
CA GLU A 525 16.64 -0.81 -11.99
C GLU A 525 17.83 0.16 -11.88
N LEU A 526 17.97 1.15 -12.77
CA LEU A 526 19.17 2.02 -12.77
C LEU A 526 18.87 3.49 -13.10
N LEU A 527 18.48 4.28 -12.10
CA LEU A 527 18.85 5.70 -11.97
C LEU A 527 18.70 6.16 -10.49
N PRO A 528 19.79 6.51 -9.78
CA PRO A 528 19.71 7.36 -8.60
C PRO A 528 19.69 8.83 -9.06
N ASP A 529 18.67 9.59 -8.70
CA ASP A 529 18.67 11.05 -8.91
C ASP A 529 18.84 11.73 -7.54
N GLU A 530 20.00 12.37 -7.35
CA GLU A 530 20.41 12.99 -6.08
C GLU A 530 19.82 14.39 -5.84
N ASN A 531 18.91 14.90 -6.69
CA ASN A 531 18.46 16.30 -6.61
C ASN A 531 16.94 16.57 -6.56
N ALA A 532 16.11 15.58 -6.21
CA ALA A 532 14.68 15.84 -5.96
C ALA A 532 14.44 16.29 -4.51
N GLY A 533 14.12 17.57 -4.31
CA GLY A 533 13.63 18.12 -3.03
C GLY A 533 12.32 17.46 -2.57
N PRO A 534 11.92 17.66 -1.29
CA PRO A 534 10.87 16.87 -0.66
C PRO A 534 9.49 17.22 -1.23
N ALA A 535 9.01 16.43 -2.19
CA ALA A 535 7.60 16.45 -2.58
C ALA A 535 6.75 15.97 -1.39
N LYS A 536 5.73 16.74 -1.02
CA LYS A 536 4.78 16.42 0.06
C LYS A 536 4.14 15.06 -0.21
N LEU A 537 4.57 14.03 0.52
CA LEU A 537 4.04 12.68 0.46
C LEU A 537 2.75 12.59 1.27
N GLY A 538 1.73 11.95 0.68
CA GLY A 538 0.47 11.68 1.35
C GLY A 538 0.52 10.48 2.31
N PRO A 539 -0.54 10.25 3.10
CA PRO A 539 -0.53 9.42 4.33
C PRO A 539 -0.33 7.91 4.17
N ASN A 540 -0.17 7.43 2.94
CA ASN A 540 -0.12 6.00 2.64
C ASN A 540 0.96 5.68 1.57
N ALA A 541 1.94 6.57 1.39
CA ALA A 541 2.95 6.43 0.35
C ALA A 541 3.81 5.16 0.51
N LEU A 542 3.98 4.66 1.73
CA LEU A 542 4.72 3.43 2.01
C LEU A 542 4.00 2.17 1.52
N ASN A 543 2.66 2.16 1.52
CA ASN A 543 1.89 1.02 1.02
C ASN A 543 1.69 1.08 -0.50
N VAL A 544 1.62 2.28 -1.11
CA VAL A 544 1.16 2.41 -2.51
C VAL A 544 2.24 2.80 -3.54
N GLN A 545 3.45 3.17 -3.13
CA GLN A 545 4.61 3.31 -4.03
C GLN A 545 5.68 2.23 -3.79
N GLY A 546 5.24 1.05 -3.34
CA GLY A 546 6.03 -0.04 -2.76
C GLY A 546 7.17 -0.63 -3.59
N ASN A 547 7.43 -0.19 -4.82
CA ASN A 547 8.61 -0.62 -5.59
C ASN A 547 9.66 0.47 -5.79
N ARG A 548 9.33 1.76 -5.63
CA ARG A 548 10.30 2.87 -5.74
C ARG A 548 10.85 3.29 -4.37
N ILE A 549 10.00 3.33 -3.34
CA ILE A 549 10.40 3.74 -1.98
C ILE A 549 11.12 2.61 -1.23
N THR A 550 10.73 1.35 -1.44
CA THR A 550 11.41 0.19 -0.84
C THR A 550 12.88 0.06 -1.29
N ARG A 551 13.26 0.68 -2.41
CA ARG A 551 14.64 0.70 -2.90
C ARG A 551 15.50 1.82 -2.29
N SER A 552 14.88 2.91 -1.82
CA SER A 552 15.58 3.99 -1.11
C SER A 552 15.67 3.72 0.40
N ILE A 553 14.75 2.94 0.97
CA ILE A 553 14.80 2.50 2.37
C ILE A 553 15.79 1.35 2.51
N ARG A 554 16.98 1.62 3.04
CA ARG A 554 18.01 0.59 3.29
C ARG A 554 18.19 0.31 4.77
N THR A 555 17.89 1.29 5.61
CA THR A 555 18.10 1.24 7.05
C THR A 555 16.82 1.54 7.83
N PHE A 556 16.80 1.16 9.10
CA PHE A 556 15.75 1.53 10.05
C PHE A 556 15.49 3.05 10.08
N ASP A 557 16.56 3.85 10.06
CA ASP A 557 16.46 5.31 10.10
C ASP A 557 15.89 5.91 8.80
N ASP A 558 16.09 5.26 7.65
CA ASP A 558 15.44 5.66 6.40
C ASP A 558 13.93 5.40 6.48
N ALA A 559 13.54 4.22 6.98
CA ALA A 559 12.14 3.85 7.15
C ALA A 559 11.44 4.82 8.12
N ARG A 560 12.05 5.05 9.28
CA ARG A 560 11.54 6.00 10.29
C ARG A 560 11.35 7.41 9.74
N ARG A 561 12.30 7.90 8.93
CA ARG A 561 12.18 9.23 8.29
C ARG A 561 11.06 9.28 7.26
N SER A 562 10.91 8.23 6.45
CA SER A 562 9.85 8.15 5.45
C SER A 562 8.44 8.07 6.05
N ASP A 563 8.35 7.58 7.28
CA ASP A 563 7.09 7.34 7.99
C ASP A 563 6.71 8.43 8.99
N LEU A 564 7.58 9.44 9.19
CA LEU A 564 7.43 10.47 10.22
C LEU A 564 6.09 11.21 10.17
N LEU A 565 5.50 11.38 8.98
CA LEU A 565 4.19 12.02 8.81
C LEU A 565 3.03 11.16 9.34
N ASN A 566 3.15 9.83 9.27
CA ASN A 566 2.14 8.90 9.76
C ASN A 566 2.24 8.70 11.28
N GLU A 567 3.37 9.09 11.87
CA GLU A 567 3.57 9.11 13.32
C GLU A 567 2.92 10.33 13.99
N ARG A 568 2.43 11.31 13.20
CA ARG A 568 1.76 12.53 13.67
C ARG A 568 0.25 12.32 13.83
N LEU A 569 -0.37 13.00 14.79
CA LEU A 569 -1.83 13.15 14.84
C LEU A 569 -2.34 13.78 13.54
N PRO A 570 -3.26 13.13 12.80
CA PRO A 570 -3.80 13.66 11.56
C PRO A 570 -4.54 14.99 11.78
N GLU A 571 -4.33 15.96 10.90
CA GLU A 571 -5.12 17.20 10.86
C GLU A 571 -6.37 16.98 9.99
N PHE A 572 -7.56 17.09 10.59
CA PHE A 572 -8.82 16.97 9.84
C PHE A 572 -9.12 18.30 9.14
N SER A 573 -8.74 18.40 7.87
CA SER A 573 -9.15 19.50 6.99
C SER A 573 -10.21 18.98 6.00
N PRO A 574 -11.43 19.55 5.98
CA PRO A 574 -12.50 19.09 5.08
C PRO A 574 -12.16 19.27 3.60
N GLU A 575 -11.14 20.06 3.26
CA GLU A 575 -10.64 20.23 1.89
C GLU A 575 -9.62 19.15 1.46
N THR A 576 -9.03 18.39 2.40
CA THR A 576 -8.06 17.32 2.11
C THR A 576 -8.69 15.94 1.95
N THR A 577 -10.02 15.82 1.98
CA THR A 577 -10.77 14.64 1.49
C THR A 577 -10.74 14.53 -0.04
N ARG A 578 -9.64 14.95 -0.68
CA ARG A 578 -9.29 14.39 -1.98
C ARG A 578 -8.68 13.01 -1.69
N PRO A 579 -9.23 11.90 -2.20
CA PRO A 579 -8.45 10.68 -2.23
C PRO A 579 -7.12 11.04 -2.91
N ASN A 580 -5.99 10.62 -2.33
CA ASN A 580 -4.70 10.77 -3.00
C ASN A 580 -4.82 10.11 -4.38
N ILE A 581 -4.96 10.93 -5.41
CA ILE A 581 -4.93 10.50 -6.79
C ILE A 581 -3.53 9.96 -7.00
N PHE A 582 -3.43 8.66 -7.25
CA PHE A 582 -2.18 8.07 -7.73
C PHE A 582 -1.86 8.70 -9.08
N PRO A 583 -0.74 9.41 -9.24
CA PRO A 583 -0.26 9.62 -10.59
C PRO A 583 0.11 8.25 -11.14
N THR A 584 -0.59 7.80 -12.19
CA THR A 584 -0.01 6.81 -13.12
C THR A 584 1.38 7.30 -13.51
N PRO A 585 2.38 6.41 -13.73
CA PRO A 585 3.71 6.82 -14.17
C PRO A 585 3.59 7.74 -15.38
N SER A 586 3.75 9.04 -15.16
CA SER A 586 3.69 10.05 -16.21
C SER A 586 5.09 10.20 -16.77
N MET A 587 5.25 9.93 -18.06
CA MET A 587 6.46 10.24 -18.82
C MET A 587 6.51 11.70 -19.30
N ARG A 588 5.72 12.61 -18.72
CA ARG A 588 5.77 14.03 -19.10
C ARG A 588 6.24 14.90 -17.94
N LEU A 589 7.55 15.19 -17.92
CA LEU A 589 8.07 16.42 -17.34
C LEU A 589 8.02 17.51 -18.42
N ALA A 590 7.13 18.48 -18.26
CA ALA A 590 7.24 19.76 -18.92
C ALA A 590 7.54 20.80 -17.84
N THR A 591 8.81 21.18 -17.70
CA THR A 591 9.20 22.38 -16.93
C THR A 591 9.59 23.48 -17.92
N ARG A 592 8.77 24.53 -17.96
CA ARG A 592 9.13 25.84 -18.51
C ARG A 592 10.20 26.44 -17.61
N ASP A 593 11.39 26.69 -18.15
CA ASP A 593 12.19 27.92 -18.01
C ASP A 593 13.70 27.67 -18.19
N VAL A 594 14.34 28.56 -18.98
CA VAL A 594 15.79 28.91 -19.10
C VAL A 594 16.57 28.38 -20.35
N PRO A 595 17.46 29.21 -20.98
CA PRO A 595 17.76 29.25 -22.43
C PRO A 595 19.23 28.84 -22.80
N PRO A 596 19.76 29.31 -23.96
CA PRO A 596 19.91 28.59 -25.23
C PRO A 596 21.25 27.81 -25.32
N GLU A 597 21.33 26.87 -26.26
CA GLU A 597 22.46 25.95 -26.52
C GLU A 597 22.43 24.64 -25.71
N GLY A 598 21.58 23.71 -26.17
CA GLY A 598 21.58 22.33 -25.70
C GLY A 598 20.63 21.49 -26.54
N PHE A 599 21.16 20.45 -27.18
CA PHE A 599 20.52 19.57 -28.17
C PHE A 599 19.15 19.02 -27.70
N SER A 600 18.05 19.48 -28.30
CA SER A 600 16.72 18.89 -28.09
C SER A 600 16.51 17.67 -29.00
N MET A 601 15.68 16.72 -28.55
CA MET A 601 15.32 15.51 -29.30
C MET A 601 14.66 15.84 -30.64
N GLU A 602 13.93 16.95 -30.73
CA GLU A 602 13.39 17.47 -31.99
C GLU A 602 14.48 17.96 -32.96
N TYR A 603 15.57 18.55 -32.47
CA TYR A 603 16.70 18.96 -33.32
C TYR A 603 17.46 17.76 -33.89
N LEU A 604 17.61 16.68 -33.11
CA LEU A 604 18.23 15.45 -33.58
C LEU A 604 17.35 14.73 -34.61
N ILE A 605 16.04 14.65 -34.38
CA ILE A 605 15.09 14.07 -35.35
C ILE A 605 15.06 14.89 -36.64
N LYS A 606 15.05 16.22 -36.55
CA LYS A 606 15.05 17.11 -37.71
C LYS A 606 16.36 17.04 -38.49
N LYS A 607 17.50 16.94 -37.80
CA LYS A 607 18.81 16.77 -38.44
C LYS A 607 18.97 15.39 -39.10
N SER A 608 18.44 14.33 -38.49
CA SER A 608 18.40 12.99 -39.10
C SER A 608 17.52 12.96 -40.36
N LEU A 609 16.39 13.66 -40.34
CA LEU A 609 15.50 13.78 -41.51
C LEU A 609 16.10 14.69 -42.61
N GLU A 610 16.91 15.70 -42.26
CA GLU A 610 17.61 16.56 -43.22
C GLU A 610 18.86 15.87 -43.83
N GLU A 611 19.54 14.99 -43.08
CA GLU A 611 20.70 14.23 -43.58
C GLU A 611 20.29 13.05 -44.49
N ASP A 612 19.07 12.51 -44.36
CA ASP A 612 18.52 11.49 -45.27
C ASP A 612 18.01 12.06 -46.62
N ALA A 613 17.88 13.39 -46.75
CA ALA A 613 17.46 14.04 -48.00
C ALA A 613 18.60 14.23 -49.02
N LEU A 614 19.86 13.98 -48.63
CA LEU A 614 21.04 14.05 -49.48
C LEU A 614 21.56 12.63 -49.71
N GLY A 615 20.85 11.90 -50.56
CA GLY A 615 21.08 10.47 -50.80
C GLY A 615 22.53 10.12 -51.10
N ASP A 616 23.21 9.48 -50.15
CA ASP A 616 24.02 8.29 -50.36
C ASP A 616 24.42 7.68 -49.00
N GLY A 617 24.11 6.40 -48.76
CA GLY A 617 24.68 5.60 -47.68
C GLY A 617 23.79 5.30 -46.46
N ASP A 618 23.57 4.00 -46.22
CA ASP A 618 22.82 3.40 -45.11
C ASP A 618 23.55 3.52 -43.74
N VAL A 619 23.46 4.70 -43.12
CA VAL A 619 24.10 5.03 -41.83
C VAL A 619 23.47 4.26 -40.66
N VAL A 620 22.19 3.88 -40.78
CA VAL A 620 21.44 3.15 -39.74
C VAL A 620 21.96 1.73 -39.56
N SER A 621 22.32 1.05 -40.65
CA SER A 621 22.95 -0.28 -40.61
C SER A 621 24.36 -0.24 -40.00
N GLU A 622 25.15 0.79 -40.27
CA GLU A 622 26.51 0.92 -39.72
C GLU A 622 26.50 1.27 -38.23
N LEU A 623 25.53 2.08 -37.78
CA LEU A 623 25.33 2.38 -36.36
C LEU A 623 24.81 1.16 -35.59
N ALA A 624 23.90 0.38 -36.20
CA ALA A 624 23.40 -0.87 -35.64
C ALA A 624 24.50 -1.95 -35.54
N GLU A 625 25.40 -2.08 -36.53
CA GLU A 625 26.57 -2.97 -36.46
C GLU A 625 27.59 -2.53 -35.40
N ARG A 626 27.82 -1.23 -35.22
CA ARG A 626 28.72 -0.69 -34.17
C ARG A 626 28.17 -0.90 -32.77
N ILE A 627 26.85 -0.87 -32.60
CA ILE A 627 26.18 -1.15 -31.31
C ILE A 627 26.11 -2.66 -31.05
N ALA A 628 25.85 -3.48 -32.08
CA ALA A 628 25.82 -4.95 -31.98
C ALA A 628 27.21 -5.57 -31.70
N ARG A 629 28.29 -4.92 -32.14
CA ARG A 629 29.67 -5.25 -31.72
C ARG A 629 29.95 -4.65 -30.33
N GLY A 630 29.22 -5.14 -29.33
CA GLY A 630 29.45 -4.84 -27.93
C GLY A 630 30.93 -4.94 -27.55
N ARG A 631 31.38 -3.97 -26.76
CA ARG A 631 32.72 -3.81 -26.17
C ARG A 631 33.42 -5.16 -25.96
N LYS A 632 34.53 -5.38 -26.67
CA LYS A 632 35.54 -6.36 -26.26
C LYS A 632 35.95 -6.04 -24.82
N VAL A 633 35.78 -7.02 -23.93
CA VAL A 633 36.36 -7.04 -22.59
C VAL A 633 37.88 -6.99 -22.73
N THR A 634 38.47 -5.80 -22.66
CA THR A 634 39.91 -5.65 -22.48
C THR A 634 40.18 -5.62 -20.98
N GLY A 635 40.46 -6.80 -20.41
CA GLY A 635 40.90 -6.94 -19.03
C GLY A 635 41.01 -8.39 -18.64
N ARG A 636 42.23 -8.95 -18.68
CA ARG A 636 42.51 -10.27 -18.08
C ARG A 636 42.09 -10.25 -16.60
N PRO A 637 41.48 -11.32 -16.07
CA PRO A 637 41.19 -11.42 -14.64
C PRO A 637 42.50 -11.49 -13.85
N ALA A 638 42.68 -10.59 -12.90
CA ALA A 638 43.72 -10.69 -11.88
C ALA A 638 43.29 -11.74 -10.83
N PRO A 639 44.18 -12.65 -10.39
CA PRO A 639 43.85 -13.66 -9.38
C PRO A 639 43.55 -13.01 -8.02
N LEU A 640 42.51 -13.51 -7.35
CA LEU A 640 42.14 -13.13 -5.98
C LEU A 640 43.34 -13.28 -5.03
N LYS A 641 43.73 -12.19 -4.37
CA LYS A 641 44.56 -12.26 -3.17
C LYS A 641 43.70 -12.78 -2.02
N ARG A 642 44.08 -13.93 -1.48
CA ARG A 642 43.67 -14.38 -0.14
C ARG A 642 44.09 -13.32 0.86
N HIS A 643 43.15 -12.82 1.65
CA HIS A 643 43.49 -12.20 2.92
C HIS A 643 43.75 -13.33 3.91
N ASP A 644 45.03 -13.47 4.27
CA ASP A 644 45.46 -14.33 5.35
C ASP A 644 44.86 -13.83 6.66
N THR A 645 44.25 -14.78 7.38
CA THR A 645 44.10 -14.76 8.82
C THR A 645 45.49 -14.76 9.47
N ALA A 646 45.77 -13.73 10.25
CA ALA A 646 46.68 -13.75 11.39
C ALA A 646 46.07 -12.86 12.49
#